data_AF-A0A934VK18-F1
#
_entry.id   AF-A0A934VK18-F1
#
_cell.length_a   1.000
_cell.length_b   1.000
_cell.length_c   1.000
_cell.angle_alpha   90.00
_cell.angle_beta   90.00
_cell.angle_gamma   90.00
#
_symmetry.space_group_name_H-M   'P 1'
#
loop_
_entity.id
_entity.type
_entity.pdbx_description
1 polymer ?
#
loop_
_entity_poly.entity_id
_entity_poly.type
_entity_poly.pdbx_seq_one_letter_code
_entity_poly.pdbx_strand_id
1 'polypeptide(L)'
;MKTLLCRYTAATLMWSVQLGFSQTEEPDLPYSSGSTGADGAFAPPASMPNRYNFAFAYDSAREEAVVFGGYDRGQSVSWLSGTIRNSGYKPETYTFDGTEWTLRQTDTFVSARYEVEMAYDPERQQCVMFGGLRADGTTLDDTWTWDGNDWNKEEPATTPPARHHHQMIWDSSNNRVLLFGGRSDSGWLSDIWTWDGTNWSQIATTNTPGSSASQQSYGQVVWDSTQNRAVYYNEYYRETYSFDGQAWTEIETANSPNTGIGGRMAYDPLNEEIVWQGGTSSGQTWVFKNNEWSQKNPQNPDHDREYAGMVWDNGNERVLLFGGDTGSGDFQNTSAWDGTNWTQLTGRVYRFDMSAKPDGIWNFTSINIPEWVAVYFDRNAANSPVTWLATEKVTINGRIYLNGETGPDNDLSGRVALGGPGGYDGGLGGVRFDISGRYAGTPGQGPGGGEAPTEERQTGGHGQYTGVYGNTLVQPLIGGSGGGGGSASSNANGGNGGGGGGAILIASSRDIEINGGIQANGGNRSYGGASYGGYGAGGAIRLIADRLIGTGHLEAEGPSSGGEGRIRMEGYYRPLAPNASPVPSATAPVESIDFSNQPALSVISVAGENVAQPPSGSLSSPDVIFTEAGPVSITVQGQNIPQGTPVSVRITSNEGIIELPSGDDPVVSLNASGTATFNTVVPKGTGTIQAFAEFTLTP
;
A
#
# COMPACT_ATOMS: atom_id res chain seq x y z
N MET A 1 -46.02 -38.26 -13.23
CA MET A 1 -46.55 -38.27 -14.61
C MET A 1 -47.35 -36.98 -14.83
N LYS A 2 -46.70 -35.94 -15.37
CA LYS A 2 -47.25 -34.92 -16.28
C LYS A 2 -46.10 -33.99 -16.66
N THR A 3 -45.65 -34.21 -17.89
CA THR A 3 -44.62 -33.50 -18.65
C THR A 3 -45.08 -32.08 -18.96
N LEU A 4 -44.18 -31.10 -18.90
CA LEU A 4 -44.21 -29.99 -19.85
C LEU A 4 -42.78 -29.70 -20.31
N LEU A 5 -42.51 -30.11 -21.54
CA LEU A 5 -41.36 -29.73 -22.34
C LEU A 5 -41.76 -28.45 -23.08
N CYS A 6 -40.93 -27.41 -23.06
CA CYS A 6 -40.88 -26.47 -24.17
C CYS A 6 -39.44 -25.96 -24.34
N ARG A 7 -38.77 -26.45 -25.39
CA ARG A 7 -37.60 -25.80 -26.00
C ARG A 7 -38.14 -24.70 -26.93
N TYR A 8 -37.47 -23.54 -26.99
CA TYR A 8 -37.08 -22.94 -28.27
C TYR A 8 -35.80 -22.11 -28.11
N THR A 9 -34.99 -22.24 -29.15
CA THR A 9 -33.70 -21.62 -29.47
C THR A 9 -33.84 -20.16 -29.94
N ALA A 10 -32.69 -19.48 -29.99
CA ALA A 10 -32.48 -18.04 -30.05
C ALA A 10 -32.85 -17.27 -31.36
N ALA A 11 -32.92 -15.94 -31.16
CA ALA A 11 -32.48 -14.82 -32.04
C ALA A 11 -33.54 -13.91 -32.71
N THR A 12 -33.69 -12.74 -32.06
CA THR A 12 -33.70 -11.35 -32.58
C THR A 12 -34.91 -10.76 -33.32
N LEU A 13 -35.52 -9.73 -32.72
CA LEU A 13 -36.08 -8.56 -33.41
C LEU A 13 -35.83 -7.29 -32.57
N MET A 14 -35.17 -6.29 -33.18
CA MET A 14 -34.85 -4.97 -32.62
C MET A 14 -36.05 -4.01 -32.71
N TRP A 15 -36.21 -3.19 -31.68
CA TRP A 15 -37.10 -2.02 -31.62
C TRP A 15 -36.52 -1.07 -30.58
N SER A 16 -36.28 0.19 -30.96
CA SER A 16 -35.82 1.25 -30.06
C SER A 16 -37.00 2.09 -29.59
N VAL A 17 -37.23 2.15 -28.29
CA VAL A 17 -37.92 3.28 -27.65
C VAL A 17 -36.90 3.96 -26.76
N GLN A 18 -36.56 5.20 -27.11
CA GLN A 18 -35.68 6.04 -26.32
C GLN A 18 -36.49 6.61 -25.15
N LEU A 19 -36.67 5.81 -24.10
CA LEU A 19 -37.11 6.30 -22.81
C LEU A 19 -35.88 6.83 -22.09
N GLY A 20 -35.91 8.11 -21.69
CA GLY A 20 -34.90 8.65 -20.78
C GLY A 20 -34.90 7.83 -19.50
N PHE A 21 -33.87 7.02 -19.30
CA PHE A 21 -33.67 6.30 -18.05
C PHE A 21 -33.23 7.32 -17.00
N SER A 22 -34.11 7.69 -16.08
CA SER A 22 -33.65 7.81 -14.70
C SER A 22 -33.28 6.39 -14.28
N GLN A 23 -32.03 6.13 -13.89
CA GLN A 23 -31.69 4.92 -13.14
C GLN A 23 -32.51 4.96 -11.85
N THR A 24 -33.70 4.38 -11.86
CA THR A 24 -34.29 3.88 -10.62
C THR A 24 -33.39 2.73 -10.21
N GLU A 25 -32.56 2.95 -9.19
CA GLU A 25 -31.81 1.89 -8.52
C GLU A 25 -32.75 0.70 -8.30
N GLU A 26 -32.33 -0.51 -8.71
CA GLU A 26 -33.08 -1.69 -8.31
C GLU A 26 -33.24 -1.67 -6.78
N PRO A 27 -34.45 -1.94 -6.27
CA PRO A 27 -34.69 -1.96 -4.83
C PRO A 27 -33.79 -3.01 -4.18
N ASP A 28 -33.18 -2.62 -3.06
CA ASP A 28 -32.21 -3.46 -2.38
C ASP A 28 -32.85 -4.64 -1.69
N LEU A 29 -32.02 -5.63 -1.39
CA LEU A 29 -32.46 -6.91 -0.90
C LEU A 29 -32.31 -6.93 0.64
N PRO A 30 -32.97 -7.86 1.34
CA PRO A 30 -33.16 -7.73 2.78
C PRO A 30 -31.96 -8.24 3.61
N TYR A 31 -30.72 -8.16 3.12
CA TYR A 31 -29.57 -8.62 3.89
C TYR A 31 -29.11 -7.60 4.95
N SER A 32 -28.65 -8.10 6.10
CA SER A 32 -28.03 -7.30 7.16
C SER A 32 -26.64 -7.86 7.46
N SER A 33 -25.63 -7.00 7.40
CA SER A 33 -24.24 -7.36 7.75
C SER A 33 -24.03 -7.59 9.24
N GLY A 34 -24.96 -7.13 10.09
CA GLY A 34 -24.77 -7.10 11.54
C GLY A 34 -23.84 -5.97 12.01
N SER A 35 -23.37 -5.09 11.12
CA SER A 35 -22.57 -3.92 11.50
C SER A 35 -23.37 -2.98 12.40
N THR A 36 -22.71 -2.47 13.43
CA THR A 36 -23.24 -1.40 14.27
C THR A 36 -22.90 0.00 13.76
N GLY A 37 -22.00 0.14 12.78
CA GLY A 37 -21.49 1.43 12.31
C GLY A 37 -20.60 2.18 13.31
N ALA A 38 -20.22 1.55 14.43
CA ALA A 38 -19.51 2.20 15.53
C ALA A 38 -18.12 2.74 15.19
N ASP A 39 -17.46 2.20 14.18
CA ASP A 39 -16.12 2.61 13.73
C ASP A 39 -16.18 3.67 12.59
N GLY A 40 -17.36 4.23 12.28
CA GLY A 40 -17.51 5.31 11.30
C GLY A 40 -17.29 4.86 9.85
N ALA A 41 -17.05 5.79 8.93
CA ALA A 41 -16.74 5.46 7.53
C ALA A 41 -15.25 5.16 7.39
N PHE A 42 -14.88 4.13 6.63
CA PHE A 42 -13.49 3.86 6.29
C PHE A 42 -13.19 4.26 4.84
N ALA A 43 -12.35 5.28 4.68
CA ALA A 43 -11.80 5.67 3.40
C ALA A 43 -10.33 6.08 3.61
N PRO A 44 -9.36 5.30 3.10
CA PRO A 44 -7.98 5.76 3.00
C PRO A 44 -7.95 7.10 2.24
N PRO A 45 -7.08 8.05 2.65
CA PRO A 45 -6.98 9.33 1.96
C PRO A 45 -6.75 9.15 0.46
N ALA A 46 -7.52 9.87 -0.34
CA ALA A 46 -7.33 9.85 -1.79
C ALA A 46 -5.94 10.38 -2.15
N SER A 47 -5.30 9.72 -3.11
CA SER A 47 -3.99 10.10 -3.63
C SER A 47 -4.16 10.69 -5.02
N MET A 48 -3.44 11.77 -5.32
CA MET A 48 -3.39 12.29 -6.69
C MET A 48 -2.75 11.24 -7.63
N PRO A 49 -3.29 11.03 -8.84
CA PRO A 49 -2.67 10.14 -9.83
C PRO A 49 -1.24 10.56 -10.18
N ASN A 50 -0.43 9.60 -10.60
CA ASN A 50 0.94 9.81 -11.08
C ASN A 50 1.04 11.02 -12.01
N ARG A 51 1.97 11.92 -11.69
CA ARG A 51 2.37 13.03 -12.56
C ARG A 51 3.71 13.61 -12.10
N TYR A 52 4.45 14.13 -13.06
CA TYR A 52 5.61 15.00 -12.85
C TYR A 52 5.58 16.17 -13.85
N ASN A 53 6.37 17.21 -13.60
CA ASN A 53 6.39 18.44 -14.43
C ASN A 53 4.99 19.07 -14.63
N PHE A 54 4.18 19.06 -13.59
CA PHE A 54 2.87 19.69 -13.53
C PHE A 54 2.97 21.09 -12.92
N ALA A 55 1.97 21.93 -13.19
CA ALA A 55 1.80 23.21 -12.54
C ALA A 55 1.24 22.99 -11.12
N PHE A 56 1.77 23.73 -10.14
CA PHE A 56 1.26 23.71 -8.78
C PHE A 56 1.38 25.07 -8.10
N ALA A 57 0.53 25.35 -7.12
CA ALA A 57 0.60 26.51 -6.23
C ALA A 57 -0.22 26.24 -4.97
N TYR A 58 0.01 27.02 -3.90
CA TYR A 58 -0.85 26.97 -2.71
C TYR A 58 -1.80 28.16 -2.68
N ASP A 59 -3.10 27.87 -2.78
CA ASP A 59 -4.17 28.85 -2.64
C ASP A 59 -4.41 29.10 -1.14
N SER A 60 -3.76 30.14 -0.62
CA SER A 60 -3.87 30.48 0.80
C SER A 60 -5.21 31.08 1.21
N ALA A 61 -6.07 31.51 0.28
CA ALA A 61 -7.42 31.95 0.65
C ALA A 61 -8.36 30.75 0.91
N ARG A 62 -8.06 29.60 0.30
CA ARG A 62 -8.84 28.36 0.43
C ARG A 62 -8.12 27.28 1.24
N GLU A 63 -6.87 27.51 1.61
CA GLU A 63 -5.99 26.58 2.34
C GLU A 63 -5.77 25.26 1.60
N GLU A 64 -5.63 25.34 0.26
CA GLU A 64 -5.48 24.17 -0.59
C GLU A 64 -4.26 24.26 -1.51
N ALA A 65 -3.53 23.15 -1.69
CA ALA A 65 -2.60 23.05 -2.80
C ALA A 65 -3.37 22.73 -4.09
N VAL A 66 -3.14 23.51 -5.15
CA VAL A 66 -3.77 23.34 -6.47
C VAL A 66 -2.75 22.74 -7.42
N VAL A 67 -3.14 21.72 -8.19
CA VAL A 67 -2.31 21.06 -9.20
C VAL A 67 -3.06 20.99 -10.53
N PHE A 68 -2.35 21.24 -11.62
CA PHE A 68 -2.86 21.03 -12.98
C PHE A 68 -1.79 20.46 -13.89
N GLY A 69 -2.22 19.63 -14.84
CA GLY A 69 -1.31 19.19 -15.89
C GLY A 69 -0.35 18.10 -15.42
N GLY A 70 0.76 18.02 -16.14
CA GLY A 70 1.82 17.05 -15.93
C GLY A 70 1.76 15.89 -16.89
N TYR A 71 2.82 15.09 -16.84
CA TYR A 71 2.95 13.88 -17.61
C TYR A 71 3.09 12.69 -16.69
N ASP A 72 2.45 11.58 -17.06
CA ASP A 72 2.61 10.27 -16.43
C ASP A 72 3.38 9.39 -17.41
N ARG A 73 4.57 8.91 -17.02
CA ARG A 73 5.36 8.01 -17.86
C ARG A 73 4.69 6.64 -18.03
N GLY A 74 3.68 6.36 -17.21
CA GLY A 74 2.97 5.09 -17.15
C GLY A 74 3.88 4.03 -16.58
N GLN A 75 3.64 3.66 -15.32
CA GLN A 75 4.33 2.51 -14.75
C GLN A 75 3.76 1.20 -15.31
N SER A 76 4.67 0.29 -15.69
CA SER A 76 4.29 -1.10 -15.97
C SER A 76 3.95 -1.79 -14.66
N VAL A 77 2.69 -1.72 -14.21
CA VAL A 77 2.21 -2.63 -13.17
C VAL A 77 1.91 -3.98 -13.83
N SER A 78 2.96 -4.75 -14.10
CA SER A 78 2.82 -6.11 -14.64
C SER A 78 2.59 -7.09 -13.51
N TRP A 79 1.34 -7.30 -13.09
CA TRP A 79 0.97 -8.42 -12.23
C TRP A 79 -0.37 -9.01 -12.68
N LEU A 80 -0.26 -10.11 -13.44
CA LEU A 80 -1.31 -11.03 -13.92
C LEU A 80 -2.44 -10.42 -14.79
N SER A 81 -2.23 -10.53 -16.11
CA SER A 81 -3.18 -10.38 -17.22
C SER A 81 -3.94 -9.05 -17.35
N GLY A 82 -3.28 -8.03 -17.90
CA GLY A 82 -3.97 -6.85 -18.44
C GLY A 82 -3.18 -5.56 -18.25
N THR A 83 -2.22 -5.31 -19.15
CA THR A 83 -1.46 -4.07 -19.18
C THR A 83 -2.40 -2.87 -19.40
N ILE A 84 -2.72 -2.10 -18.37
CA ILE A 84 -3.23 -0.73 -18.55
C ILE A 84 -2.04 0.21 -18.43
N ARG A 85 -1.49 0.62 -19.57
CA ARG A 85 -0.61 1.80 -19.64
C ARG A 85 -1.51 3.01 -19.64
N ASN A 86 -1.55 3.77 -18.55
CA ASN A 86 -2.16 5.11 -18.57
C ASN A 86 -1.09 6.20 -18.67
N SER A 87 -0.06 5.95 -19.50
CA SER A 87 0.95 6.95 -19.83
C SER A 87 0.31 8.07 -20.64
N GLY A 88 0.53 9.32 -20.28
CA GLY A 88 -0.01 10.43 -21.04
C GLY A 88 -0.05 11.75 -20.27
N TYR A 89 -0.38 12.78 -21.03
CA TYR A 89 -0.59 14.12 -20.54
C TYR A 89 -1.88 14.18 -19.75
N LYS A 90 -1.82 14.80 -18.57
CA LYS A 90 -2.96 14.92 -17.65
C LYS A 90 -3.66 16.25 -17.88
N PRO A 91 -4.97 16.28 -18.22
CA PRO A 91 -5.74 17.52 -18.29
C PRO A 91 -6.39 17.90 -16.95
N GLU A 92 -6.24 17.09 -15.90
CA GLU A 92 -7.05 17.24 -14.69
C GLU A 92 -6.48 18.25 -13.69
N THR A 93 -7.38 18.96 -13.02
CA THR A 93 -7.11 19.78 -11.83
C THR A 93 -7.40 19.00 -10.56
N TYR A 94 -6.46 19.01 -9.62
CA TYR A 94 -6.61 18.44 -8.28
C TYR A 94 -6.37 19.50 -7.21
N THR A 95 -7.10 19.43 -6.10
CA THR A 95 -6.80 20.20 -4.88
C THR A 95 -6.47 19.28 -3.70
N PHE A 96 -5.60 19.73 -2.80
CA PHE A 96 -5.27 19.05 -1.55
C PHE A 96 -5.56 19.96 -0.37
N ASP A 97 -6.47 19.55 0.51
CA ASP A 97 -6.94 20.34 1.67
C ASP A 97 -6.07 20.20 2.93
N GLY A 98 -4.90 19.57 2.79
CA GLY A 98 -4.05 19.19 3.92
C GLY A 98 -4.26 17.74 4.38
N THR A 99 -5.31 17.06 3.93
CA THR A 99 -5.61 15.68 4.31
C THR A 99 -5.87 14.78 3.11
N GLU A 100 -6.57 15.23 2.09
CA GLU A 100 -6.93 14.40 0.93
C GLU A 100 -6.90 15.16 -0.41
N TRP A 101 -6.67 14.41 -1.49
CA TRP A 101 -6.72 14.95 -2.85
C TRP A 101 -8.10 14.82 -3.47
N THR A 102 -8.63 15.93 -3.99
CA THR A 102 -9.93 15.98 -4.68
C THR A 102 -9.75 16.35 -6.16
N LEU A 103 -10.30 15.54 -7.06
CA LEU A 103 -10.44 15.90 -8.48
C LEU A 103 -11.49 17.01 -8.62
N ARG A 104 -11.09 18.17 -9.16
CA ARG A 104 -12.00 19.28 -9.41
C ARG A 104 -12.71 19.10 -10.75
N GLN A 105 -14.04 19.22 -10.73
CA GLN A 105 -14.83 19.31 -11.96
C GLN A 105 -14.77 20.75 -12.46
N THR A 106 -14.35 20.93 -13.71
CA THR A 106 -14.18 22.23 -14.36
C THR A 106 -15.07 22.28 -15.60
N ASP A 107 -15.83 23.36 -15.78
CA ASP A 107 -16.63 23.55 -16.99
C ASP A 107 -15.75 24.00 -18.16
N THR A 108 -14.68 24.74 -17.86
CA THR A 108 -13.77 25.27 -18.85
C THR A 108 -12.66 24.26 -19.16
N PHE A 109 -12.55 23.89 -20.44
CA PHE A 109 -11.51 22.97 -20.90
C PHE A 109 -10.16 23.67 -21.07
N VAL A 110 -9.20 23.27 -20.23
CA VAL A 110 -7.79 23.61 -20.40
C VAL A 110 -7.07 22.40 -21.00
N SER A 111 -6.35 22.62 -22.11
CA SER A 111 -5.64 21.53 -22.77
C SER A 111 -4.52 20.96 -21.89
N ALA A 112 -4.40 19.62 -21.88
CA ALA A 112 -3.32 18.91 -21.20
C ALA A 112 -1.94 19.40 -21.66
N ARG A 113 -1.05 19.62 -20.68
CA ARG A 113 0.29 20.18 -20.85
C ARG A 113 1.18 19.79 -19.66
N TYR A 114 2.48 19.89 -19.84
CA TYR A 114 3.48 19.67 -18.80
C TYR A 114 4.62 20.69 -18.97
N GLU A 115 5.61 20.66 -18.06
CA GLU A 115 6.69 21.66 -17.99
C GLU A 115 6.12 23.10 -17.92
N VAL A 116 5.01 23.20 -17.19
CA VAL A 116 4.20 24.39 -16.96
C VAL A 116 4.32 24.77 -15.49
N GLU A 117 4.28 26.06 -15.19
CA GLU A 117 4.34 26.56 -13.82
C GLU A 117 3.11 27.38 -13.48
N MET A 118 2.86 27.51 -12.18
CA MET A 118 1.75 28.27 -11.63
C MET A 118 2.20 29.00 -10.37
N ALA A 119 1.63 30.18 -10.12
CA ALA A 119 1.84 30.94 -8.90
C ALA A 119 0.51 31.47 -8.37
N TYR A 120 0.36 31.55 -7.05
CA TYR A 120 -0.82 32.12 -6.43
C TYR A 120 -0.69 33.64 -6.31
N ASP A 121 -1.68 34.39 -6.80
CA ASP A 121 -1.86 35.83 -6.58
C ASP A 121 -2.83 36.02 -5.39
N PRO A 122 -2.33 36.30 -4.17
CA PRO A 122 -3.16 36.50 -2.99
C PRO A 122 -4.01 37.78 -3.04
N GLU A 123 -3.64 38.79 -3.83
CA GLU A 123 -4.42 40.04 -3.95
C GLU A 123 -5.72 39.80 -4.72
N ARG A 124 -5.70 38.84 -5.64
CA ARG A 124 -6.86 38.46 -6.47
C ARG A 124 -7.49 37.14 -6.07
N GLN A 125 -6.83 36.39 -5.19
CA GLN A 125 -7.24 35.06 -4.73
C GLN A 125 -7.36 34.05 -5.86
N GLN A 126 -6.40 34.07 -6.77
CA GLN A 126 -6.37 33.24 -7.98
C GLN A 126 -4.99 32.64 -8.21
N CYS A 127 -4.93 31.42 -8.74
CA CYS A 127 -3.67 30.89 -9.28
C CYS A 127 -3.51 31.33 -10.73
N VAL A 128 -2.32 31.78 -11.12
CA VAL A 128 -1.96 32.18 -12.48
C VAL A 128 -1.04 31.13 -13.08
N MET A 129 -1.42 30.59 -14.24
CA MET A 129 -0.65 29.60 -15.00
C MET A 129 -0.29 30.17 -16.39
N PHE A 130 0.92 29.90 -16.86
CA PHE A 130 1.40 30.38 -18.16
C PHE A 130 2.06 29.27 -18.98
N GLY A 131 1.78 29.23 -20.29
CA GLY A 131 2.52 28.44 -21.26
C GLY A 131 2.55 26.93 -20.99
N GLY A 132 3.72 26.30 -21.17
CA GLY A 132 3.91 24.85 -21.09
C GLY A 132 3.98 24.17 -22.46
N LEU A 133 4.20 22.86 -22.45
CA LEU A 133 4.37 22.04 -23.65
C LEU A 133 3.19 21.06 -23.82
N ARG A 134 2.58 21.06 -25.00
CA ARG A 134 1.47 20.16 -25.35
C ARG A 134 1.95 18.81 -25.84
N ALA A 135 1.02 17.85 -25.89
CA ALA A 135 1.25 16.51 -26.39
C ALA A 135 1.70 16.45 -27.86
N ASP A 136 1.33 17.43 -28.68
CA ASP A 136 1.76 17.54 -30.08
C ASP A 136 3.12 18.24 -30.25
N GLY A 137 3.79 18.60 -29.15
CA GLY A 137 5.07 19.32 -29.14
C GLY A 137 4.94 20.83 -29.29
N THR A 138 3.72 21.38 -29.29
CA THR A 138 3.51 22.83 -29.37
C THR A 138 3.85 23.50 -28.03
N THR A 139 4.80 24.43 -28.06
CA THR A 139 5.07 25.34 -26.95
C THR A 139 3.99 26.42 -26.89
N LEU A 140 3.45 26.71 -25.71
CA LEU A 140 2.31 27.61 -25.52
C LEU A 140 2.69 28.95 -24.86
N ASP A 141 1.87 29.99 -25.12
CA ASP A 141 1.97 31.37 -24.61
C ASP A 141 0.64 31.88 -24.01
N ASP A 142 -0.30 30.98 -23.72
CA ASP A 142 -1.58 31.32 -23.13
C ASP A 142 -1.45 31.55 -21.61
N THR A 143 -2.25 32.48 -21.10
CA THR A 143 -2.38 32.78 -19.66
C THR A 143 -3.74 32.29 -19.18
N TRP A 144 -3.75 31.57 -18.07
CA TRP A 144 -4.95 31.05 -17.42
C TRP A 144 -4.98 31.43 -15.96
N THR A 145 -6.16 31.74 -15.43
CA THR A 145 -6.39 31.98 -14.00
C THR A 145 -7.35 30.94 -13.43
N TRP A 146 -7.03 30.40 -12.26
CA TRP A 146 -7.91 29.52 -11.49
C TRP A 146 -8.50 30.31 -10.33
N ASP A 147 -9.82 30.39 -10.26
CA ASP A 147 -10.54 31.18 -9.24
C ASP A 147 -10.96 30.37 -8.01
N GLY A 148 -10.45 29.15 -7.86
CA GLY A 148 -10.87 28.20 -6.84
C GLY A 148 -12.00 27.26 -7.29
N ASN A 149 -12.63 27.53 -8.43
CA ASN A 149 -13.76 26.73 -8.92
C ASN A 149 -13.66 26.38 -10.40
N ASP A 150 -13.30 27.33 -11.27
CA ASP A 150 -13.08 27.08 -12.70
C ASP A 150 -11.87 27.84 -13.25
N TRP A 151 -11.43 27.44 -14.45
CA TRP A 151 -10.38 28.11 -15.19
C TRP A 151 -10.93 29.23 -16.06
N ASN A 152 -10.25 30.37 -16.08
CA ASN A 152 -10.54 31.49 -16.96
C ASN A 152 -9.34 31.72 -17.88
N LYS A 153 -9.61 31.86 -19.19
CA LYS A 153 -8.56 32.22 -20.15
C LYS A 153 -8.41 33.73 -20.18
N GLU A 154 -7.19 34.20 -19.92
CA GLU A 154 -6.86 35.62 -20.00
C GLU A 154 -6.38 35.99 -21.40
N GLU A 155 -6.71 37.21 -21.84
CA GLU A 155 -6.30 37.76 -23.15
C GLU A 155 -5.57 39.09 -22.94
N PRO A 156 -4.36 39.08 -22.35
CA PRO A 156 -3.63 40.31 -22.06
C PRO A 156 -3.12 41.00 -23.34
N ALA A 157 -3.00 42.32 -23.28
CA ALA A 157 -2.54 43.13 -24.42
C ALA A 157 -1.08 42.85 -24.79
N THR A 158 -0.27 42.45 -23.81
CA THR A 158 1.10 41.98 -23.98
C THR A 158 1.26 40.63 -23.31
N THR A 159 1.97 39.72 -23.97
CA THR A 159 2.23 38.36 -23.49
C THR A 159 3.71 38.01 -23.64
N PRO A 160 4.31 37.25 -22.72
CA PRO A 160 5.62 36.66 -22.92
C PRO A 160 5.61 35.74 -24.15
N PRO A 161 6.76 35.55 -24.83
CA PRO A 161 6.90 34.50 -25.83
C PRO A 161 6.55 33.10 -25.28
N ALA A 162 6.02 32.25 -26.16
CA ALA A 162 5.71 30.85 -25.86
C ALA A 162 6.91 30.13 -25.24
N ARG A 163 6.68 29.48 -24.09
CA ARG A 163 7.75 28.81 -23.33
C ARG A 163 7.24 27.69 -22.42
N HIS A 164 8.15 26.79 -22.08
CA HIS A 164 8.00 25.74 -21.05
C HIS A 164 9.27 25.72 -20.16
N HIS A 165 9.31 24.94 -19.07
CA HIS A 165 10.44 24.90 -18.12
C HIS A 165 10.83 26.26 -17.50
N HIS A 166 9.96 27.26 -17.56
CA HIS A 166 10.16 28.54 -16.88
C HIS A 166 9.89 28.36 -15.38
N GLN A 167 10.05 29.42 -14.58
CA GLN A 167 9.71 29.44 -13.15
C GLN A 167 8.71 30.57 -12.87
N MET A 168 7.74 30.34 -11.99
CA MET A 168 6.77 31.36 -11.57
C MET A 168 6.66 31.46 -10.06
N ILE A 169 6.68 32.68 -9.52
CA ILE A 169 6.54 32.94 -8.08
C ILE A 169 5.78 34.23 -7.82
N TRP A 170 5.26 34.40 -6.60
CA TRP A 170 4.66 35.65 -6.14
C TRP A 170 5.71 36.61 -5.57
N ASP A 171 5.85 37.79 -6.16
CA ASP A 171 6.64 38.91 -5.64
C ASP A 171 5.73 39.75 -4.72
N SER A 172 5.70 39.37 -3.44
CA SER A 172 4.89 40.03 -2.42
C SER A 172 5.31 41.47 -2.10
N SER A 173 6.50 41.91 -2.53
CA SER A 173 6.93 43.30 -2.36
C SER A 173 6.33 44.24 -3.39
N ASN A 174 5.96 43.73 -4.57
CA ASN A 174 5.43 44.53 -5.68
C ASN A 174 4.04 44.08 -6.14
N ASN A 175 3.41 43.14 -5.44
CA ASN A 175 2.06 42.62 -5.69
C ASN A 175 1.87 42.14 -7.14
N ARG A 176 2.79 41.28 -7.58
CA ARG A 176 2.80 40.75 -8.96
C ARG A 176 3.34 39.34 -9.01
N VAL A 177 2.92 38.57 -10.00
CA VAL A 177 3.55 37.27 -10.30
C VAL A 177 4.77 37.52 -11.18
N LEU A 178 5.90 36.90 -10.84
CA LEU A 178 7.15 36.95 -11.59
C LEU A 178 7.30 35.65 -12.39
N LEU A 179 7.60 35.77 -13.68
CA LEU A 179 8.02 34.67 -14.55
C LEU A 179 9.51 34.86 -14.90
N PHE A 180 10.31 33.82 -14.73
CA PHE A 180 11.72 33.82 -15.08
C PHE A 180 12.07 32.69 -16.05
N GLY A 181 12.72 33.07 -17.14
CA GLY A 181 13.41 32.19 -18.06
C GLY A 181 12.55 31.14 -18.78
N GLY A 182 13.05 29.91 -18.84
CA GLY A 182 12.45 28.79 -19.56
C GLY A 182 12.97 28.60 -20.98
N ARG A 183 12.28 27.78 -21.77
CA ARG A 183 12.66 27.42 -23.13
C ARG A 183 11.55 27.72 -24.11
N SER A 184 11.90 28.47 -25.16
CA SER A 184 11.08 28.65 -26.36
C SER A 184 11.55 27.72 -27.49
N ASP A 185 10.82 27.72 -28.60
CA ASP A 185 11.23 27.05 -29.83
C ASP A 185 12.54 27.61 -30.41
N SER A 186 12.88 28.86 -30.07
CA SER A 186 14.13 29.53 -30.49
C SER A 186 15.32 29.26 -29.55
N GLY A 187 15.08 28.62 -28.41
CA GLY A 187 16.10 28.33 -27.40
C GLY A 187 15.72 28.81 -26.00
N TRP A 188 16.70 28.69 -25.10
CA TRP A 188 16.61 29.07 -23.69
C TRP A 188 16.55 30.59 -23.49
N LEU A 189 15.76 31.03 -22.54
CA LEU A 189 15.42 32.42 -22.28
C LEU A 189 15.88 32.83 -20.87
N SER A 190 16.43 34.03 -20.73
CA SER A 190 16.84 34.61 -19.44
C SER A 190 16.04 35.86 -19.04
N ASP A 191 14.95 36.12 -19.74
CA ASP A 191 14.11 37.30 -19.52
C ASP A 191 13.23 37.15 -18.26
N ILE A 192 12.81 38.29 -17.73
CA ILE A 192 11.85 38.36 -16.64
C ILE A 192 10.59 39.07 -17.15
N TRP A 193 9.45 38.45 -16.87
CA TRP A 193 8.13 39.02 -17.08
C TRP A 193 7.39 39.12 -15.76
N THR A 194 6.52 40.11 -15.64
CA THR A 194 5.67 40.27 -14.47
C THR A 194 4.22 40.44 -14.85
N TRP A 195 3.33 39.79 -14.12
CA TRP A 195 1.89 39.85 -14.27
C TRP A 195 1.30 40.70 -13.16
N ASP A 196 0.63 41.79 -13.53
CA ASP A 196 0.02 42.73 -12.59
C ASP A 196 -1.43 42.37 -12.23
N GLY A 197 -1.94 41.22 -12.71
CA GLY A 197 -3.34 40.83 -12.61
C GLY A 197 -4.17 41.02 -13.87
N THR A 198 -3.66 41.77 -14.83
CA THR A 198 -4.37 42.08 -16.09
C THR A 198 -3.48 42.02 -17.32
N ASN A 199 -2.18 42.29 -17.18
CA ASN A 199 -1.28 42.35 -18.30
C ASN A 199 0.15 41.92 -17.92
N TRP A 200 0.92 41.42 -18.89
CA TRP A 200 2.33 41.08 -18.70
C TRP A 200 3.25 42.23 -19.08
N SER A 201 4.26 42.52 -18.26
CA SER A 201 5.31 43.51 -18.56
C SER A 201 6.70 42.91 -18.39
N GLN A 202 7.56 43.09 -19.39
CA GLN A 202 8.96 42.65 -19.33
C GLN A 202 9.79 43.63 -18.49
N ILE A 203 10.64 43.10 -17.61
CA ILE A 203 11.59 43.90 -16.83
C ILE A 203 12.97 43.78 -17.48
N ALA A 204 13.63 44.92 -17.73
CA ALA A 204 15.01 44.94 -18.18
C ALA A 204 15.93 44.56 -17.01
N THR A 205 16.74 43.53 -17.18
CA THR A 205 17.64 43.01 -16.16
C THR A 205 19.08 43.03 -16.62
N THR A 206 19.99 43.18 -15.67
CA THR A 206 21.43 43.00 -15.86
C THR A 206 21.91 41.84 -15.01
N ASN A 207 22.93 41.11 -15.47
CA ASN A 207 23.54 39.97 -14.77
C ASN A 207 22.60 38.79 -14.50
N THR A 208 21.73 38.46 -15.45
CA THR A 208 20.82 37.29 -15.33
C THR A 208 21.60 35.99 -15.14
N PRO A 209 21.25 35.15 -14.14
CA PRO A 209 21.84 33.84 -13.93
C PRO A 209 21.67 33.02 -15.20
N GLY A 210 22.75 32.36 -15.61
CA GLY A 210 22.66 31.44 -16.73
C GLY A 210 22.60 32.08 -18.12
N SER A 211 23.39 33.13 -18.40
CA SER A 211 23.46 33.76 -19.74
C SER A 211 23.94 32.83 -20.88
N SER A 212 24.32 31.57 -20.58
CA SER A 212 24.52 30.52 -21.58
C SER A 212 23.37 29.49 -21.56
N ALA A 213 23.01 28.99 -22.76
CA ALA A 213 21.85 28.12 -22.99
C ALA A 213 21.82 26.81 -22.17
N SER A 214 22.94 26.33 -21.61
CA SER A 214 22.98 25.12 -20.77
C SER A 214 22.67 25.38 -19.29
N GLN A 215 22.63 26.64 -18.85
CA GLN A 215 22.53 27.01 -17.43
C GLN A 215 21.09 27.10 -16.89
N GLN A 216 20.06 27.08 -17.71
CA GLN A 216 18.69 27.41 -17.25
C GLN A 216 17.76 26.21 -17.05
N SER A 217 18.14 25.03 -17.55
CA SER A 217 17.25 23.85 -17.59
C SER A 217 16.93 23.24 -16.22
N TYR A 218 17.64 23.64 -15.16
CA TYR A 218 17.68 22.95 -13.87
C TYR A 218 17.62 23.92 -12.69
N GLY A 219 16.94 25.04 -12.91
CA GLY A 219 16.79 26.10 -11.92
C GLY A 219 15.47 26.03 -11.18
N GLN A 220 15.49 26.36 -9.89
CA GLN A 220 14.27 26.55 -9.09
C GLN A 220 14.29 27.96 -8.49
N VAL A 221 13.14 28.63 -8.45
CA VAL A 221 12.99 29.96 -7.82
C VAL A 221 11.96 29.88 -6.71
N VAL A 222 12.26 30.48 -5.55
CA VAL A 222 11.30 30.70 -4.47
C VAL A 222 11.37 32.13 -3.95
N TRP A 223 10.28 32.65 -3.40
CA TRP A 223 10.26 33.95 -2.76
C TRP A 223 10.58 33.83 -1.26
N ASP A 224 11.66 34.46 -0.82
CA ASP A 224 11.98 34.65 0.60
C ASP A 224 11.24 35.90 1.10
N SER A 225 10.10 35.68 1.75
CA SER A 225 9.24 36.77 2.22
C SER A 225 9.85 37.57 3.38
N THR A 226 10.74 36.98 4.18
CA THR A 226 11.41 37.72 5.26
C THR A 226 12.46 38.71 4.74
N GLN A 227 13.11 38.36 3.63
CA GLN A 227 14.16 39.17 3.03
C GLN A 227 13.72 39.92 1.77
N ASN A 228 12.46 39.77 1.36
CA ASN A 228 11.86 40.44 0.20
C ASN A 228 12.67 40.27 -1.09
N ARG A 229 13.04 39.02 -1.39
CA ARG A 229 13.82 38.68 -2.57
C ARG A 229 13.45 37.32 -3.11
N ALA A 230 13.64 37.12 -4.41
CA ALA A 230 13.63 35.77 -4.97
C ALA A 230 14.99 35.12 -4.75
N VAL A 231 15.01 33.83 -4.45
CA VAL A 231 16.21 33.00 -4.40
C VAL A 231 16.14 31.97 -5.51
N TYR A 232 17.15 31.94 -6.35
CA TYR A 232 17.31 30.98 -7.44
C TYR A 232 18.46 30.04 -7.13
N TYR A 233 18.21 28.74 -7.26
CA TYR A 233 19.25 27.74 -7.15
C TYR A 233 19.38 26.99 -8.47
N ASN A 234 20.60 26.96 -9.01
CA ASN A 234 20.95 26.19 -10.19
C ASN A 234 21.49 24.83 -9.78
N GLU A 235 20.73 23.76 -10.02
CA GLU A 235 21.10 22.43 -9.52
C GLU A 235 22.27 21.80 -10.28
N TYR A 236 22.46 22.18 -11.54
CA TYR A 236 23.55 21.65 -12.37
C TYR A 236 24.89 22.29 -12.05
N TYR A 237 24.94 23.62 -11.97
CA TYR A 237 26.15 24.38 -11.67
C TYR A 237 26.37 24.60 -10.17
N ARG A 238 25.34 24.34 -9.36
CA ARG A 238 25.32 24.49 -7.89
C ARG A 238 25.59 25.91 -7.43
N GLU A 239 25.05 26.86 -8.19
CA GLU A 239 25.15 28.29 -7.96
C GLU A 239 23.84 28.81 -7.35
N THR A 240 23.96 29.71 -6.37
CA THR A 240 22.81 30.34 -5.73
C THR A 240 22.79 31.82 -6.08
N TYR A 241 21.64 32.37 -6.42
CA TYR A 241 21.46 33.78 -6.74
C TYR A 241 20.27 34.35 -5.98
N SER A 242 20.28 35.66 -5.75
CA SER A 242 19.12 36.40 -5.29
C SER A 242 18.73 37.51 -6.25
N PHE A 243 17.42 37.76 -6.35
CA PHE A 243 16.84 38.84 -7.14
C PHE A 243 16.11 39.82 -6.24
N ASP A 244 16.47 41.09 -6.33
CA ASP A 244 15.91 42.18 -5.53
C ASP A 244 14.72 42.91 -6.19
N GLY A 245 14.27 42.42 -7.36
CA GLY A 245 13.26 43.09 -8.17
C GLY A 245 13.82 43.81 -9.41
N GLN A 246 15.14 43.99 -9.51
CA GLN A 246 15.80 44.64 -10.65
C GLN A 246 17.00 43.85 -11.18
N ALA A 247 17.83 43.29 -10.29
CA ALA A 247 19.06 42.61 -10.67
C ALA A 247 19.26 41.31 -9.90
N TRP A 248 19.92 40.37 -10.55
CA TRP A 248 20.37 39.15 -9.91
C TRP A 248 21.79 39.33 -9.38
N THR A 249 22.01 38.86 -8.15
CA THR A 249 23.31 38.84 -7.47
C THR A 249 23.62 37.43 -7.03
N GLU A 250 24.79 36.91 -7.42
CA GLU A 250 25.27 35.60 -6.97
C GLU A 250 25.57 35.64 -5.47
N ILE A 251 25.21 34.55 -4.78
CA ILE A 251 25.49 34.31 -3.37
C ILE A 251 26.55 33.22 -3.30
N GLU A 252 27.74 33.58 -2.82
CA GLU A 252 28.78 32.60 -2.54
C GLU A 252 28.38 31.74 -1.33
N THR A 253 28.21 30.44 -1.55
CA THR A 253 27.85 29.46 -0.52
C THR A 253 28.99 28.45 -0.34
N ALA A 254 29.35 28.10 0.89
CA ALA A 254 30.42 27.13 1.13
C ALA A 254 29.99 25.69 0.84
N ASN A 255 28.70 25.41 1.03
CA ASN A 255 28.07 24.13 0.71
C ASN A 255 26.85 24.34 -0.20
N SER A 256 26.37 23.27 -0.81
CA SER A 256 25.13 23.27 -1.58
C SER A 256 24.62 21.84 -1.80
N PRO A 257 23.32 21.67 -2.11
CA PRO A 257 22.77 20.40 -2.55
C PRO A 257 23.63 19.75 -3.65
N ASN A 258 23.82 18.43 -3.57
CA ASN A 258 24.80 17.74 -4.41
C ASN A 258 24.29 16.49 -5.13
N THR A 259 22.98 16.29 -5.19
CA THR A 259 22.33 15.00 -5.51
C THR A 259 21.73 14.91 -6.92
N GLY A 260 22.10 15.84 -7.79
CA GLY A 260 21.65 15.89 -9.19
C GLY A 260 20.58 16.95 -9.43
N ILE A 261 19.81 16.76 -10.50
CA ILE A 261 18.82 17.72 -11.03
C ILE A 261 17.39 17.29 -10.70
N GLY A 262 16.44 18.21 -10.84
CA GLY A 262 15.01 17.98 -10.65
C GLY A 262 14.52 18.15 -9.21
N GLY A 263 15.32 18.72 -8.31
CA GLY A 263 14.89 19.03 -6.96
C GLY A 263 13.80 20.09 -6.92
N ARG A 264 13.22 20.29 -5.74
CA ARG A 264 12.19 21.30 -5.49
C ARG A 264 12.51 22.16 -4.29
N MET A 265 12.09 23.42 -4.36
CA MET A 265 12.24 24.40 -3.29
C MET A 265 10.90 24.95 -2.82
N ALA A 266 10.78 25.21 -1.52
CA ALA A 266 9.66 25.92 -0.91
C ALA A 266 10.19 26.74 0.27
N TYR A 267 9.62 27.92 0.46
CA TYR A 267 9.95 28.78 1.58
C TYR A 267 9.12 28.40 2.80
N ASP A 268 9.79 28.10 3.91
CA ASP A 268 9.21 27.88 5.23
C ASP A 268 9.30 29.21 6.02
N PRO A 269 8.19 29.95 6.17
CA PRO A 269 8.16 31.20 6.92
C PRO A 269 8.23 31.01 8.44
N LEU A 270 7.89 29.82 8.97
CA LEU A 270 7.95 29.55 10.40
C LEU A 270 9.41 29.43 10.86
N ASN A 271 10.23 28.74 10.06
CA ASN A 271 11.65 28.56 10.31
C ASN A 271 12.53 29.58 9.58
N GLU A 272 11.96 30.47 8.77
CA GLU A 272 12.68 31.47 7.95
C GLU A 272 13.78 30.83 7.10
N GLU A 273 13.45 29.72 6.43
CA GLU A 273 14.39 28.95 5.62
C GLU A 273 13.76 28.49 4.31
N ILE A 274 14.60 28.25 3.29
CA ILE A 274 14.16 27.58 2.07
C ILE A 274 14.50 26.10 2.23
N VAL A 275 13.49 25.24 2.16
CA VAL A 275 13.68 23.80 2.11
C VAL A 275 13.94 23.41 0.66
N TRP A 276 14.94 22.56 0.44
CA TRP A 276 15.21 21.89 -0.84
C TRP A 276 15.17 20.38 -0.62
N GLN A 277 14.42 19.67 -1.47
CA GLN A 277 14.31 18.21 -1.43
C GLN A 277 14.38 17.63 -2.85
N GLY A 278 15.06 16.49 -2.97
CA GLY A 278 14.99 15.62 -4.14
C GLY A 278 16.31 15.44 -4.89
N GLY A 279 16.19 15.40 -6.22
CA GLY A 279 17.30 15.15 -7.14
C GLY A 279 17.50 13.66 -7.47
N THR A 280 18.01 13.40 -8.67
CA THR A 280 18.16 12.06 -9.30
C THR A 280 18.96 10.99 -8.55
N SER A 281 19.63 11.28 -7.42
CA SER A 281 20.59 10.31 -6.85
C SER A 281 20.69 10.14 -5.33
N SER A 282 19.87 10.81 -4.49
CA SER A 282 19.85 10.47 -3.04
C SER A 282 18.75 11.05 -2.14
N GLY A 283 17.72 11.75 -2.66
CA GLY A 283 16.57 12.18 -1.83
C GLY A 283 16.95 13.00 -0.60
N GLN A 284 18.02 13.79 -0.68
CA GLN A 284 18.51 14.56 0.46
C GLN A 284 17.63 15.77 0.73
N THR A 285 17.50 16.10 2.01
CA THR A 285 16.90 17.35 2.48
C THR A 285 18.00 18.36 2.78
N TRP A 286 17.88 19.54 2.20
CA TRP A 286 18.76 20.68 2.46
C TRP A 286 17.93 21.88 2.87
N VAL A 287 18.52 22.77 3.64
CA VAL A 287 17.91 24.07 3.95
C VAL A 287 18.88 25.18 3.61
N PHE A 288 18.37 26.26 3.04
CA PHE A 288 19.09 27.50 2.82
C PHE A 288 18.58 28.55 3.79
N LYS A 289 19.48 29.02 4.66
CA LYS A 289 19.19 30.04 5.66
C LYS A 289 20.41 30.93 5.85
N ASN A 290 20.21 32.23 6.02
CA ASN A 290 21.30 33.20 6.22
C ASN A 290 22.39 33.13 5.14
N ASN A 291 21.98 32.98 3.87
CA ASN A 291 22.88 32.86 2.71
C ASN A 291 23.78 31.61 2.69
N GLU A 292 23.46 30.56 3.44
CA GLU A 292 24.25 29.32 3.44
C GLU A 292 23.34 28.09 3.37
N TRP A 293 23.80 27.06 2.65
CA TRP A 293 23.14 25.76 2.59
C TRP A 293 23.63 24.85 3.71
N SER A 294 22.71 24.11 4.32
CA SER A 294 23.03 23.05 5.28
C SER A 294 22.18 21.81 5.02
N GLN A 295 22.82 20.64 5.03
CA GLN A 295 22.13 19.37 4.85
C GLN A 295 21.44 18.96 6.15
N LYS A 296 20.20 18.46 6.03
CA LYS A 296 19.44 17.87 7.13
C LYS A 296 19.46 16.34 7.01
N ASN A 297 19.47 15.66 8.16
CA ASN A 297 19.44 14.20 8.26
C ASN A 297 18.19 13.76 9.05
N PRO A 298 17.00 13.82 8.43
CA PRO A 298 15.78 13.37 9.09
C PRO A 298 15.84 11.89 9.43
N GLN A 299 15.16 11.49 10.51
CA GLN A 299 15.03 10.07 10.88
C GLN A 299 14.20 9.31 9.85
N ASN A 300 13.18 9.98 9.31
CA ASN A 300 12.35 9.50 8.22
C ASN A 300 12.63 10.39 7.01
N PRO A 301 13.65 10.08 6.19
CA PRO A 301 13.85 10.79 4.93
C PRO A 301 12.71 10.44 3.97
N ASP A 302 12.28 11.43 3.18
CA ASP A 302 11.48 11.15 2.00
C ASP A 302 12.34 10.46 0.94
N HIS A 303 11.69 9.86 -0.04
CA HIS A 303 12.34 9.25 -1.18
C HIS A 303 13.00 10.30 -2.08
N ASP A 304 13.97 9.84 -2.87
CA ASP A 304 14.40 10.57 -4.04
C ASP A 304 13.20 10.82 -4.94
N ARG A 305 13.05 12.06 -5.43
CA ARG A 305 12.09 12.39 -6.48
C ARG A 305 12.56 13.62 -7.24
N GLU A 306 12.39 13.57 -8.54
CA GLU A 306 12.59 14.65 -9.48
C GLU A 306 11.24 15.17 -9.98
N TYR A 307 11.22 16.45 -10.34
CA TYR A 307 10.09 17.07 -11.04
C TYR A 307 8.74 17.05 -10.30
N ALA A 308 8.80 17.02 -8.95
CA ALA A 308 7.66 17.02 -8.04
C ALA A 308 7.00 18.40 -7.92
N GLY A 309 6.06 18.58 -6.98
CA GLY A 309 5.57 19.89 -6.54
C GLY A 309 5.89 20.07 -5.06
N MET A 310 6.33 21.28 -4.67
CA MET A 310 6.62 21.59 -3.26
C MET A 310 6.11 22.98 -2.88
N VAL A 311 5.31 23.06 -1.83
CA VAL A 311 4.67 24.32 -1.38
C VAL A 311 4.64 24.42 0.15
N TRP A 312 4.46 25.63 0.66
CA TRP A 312 4.11 25.86 2.05
C TRP A 312 2.60 25.73 2.25
N ASP A 313 2.20 24.83 3.14
CA ASP A 313 0.82 24.65 3.60
C ASP A 313 0.56 25.54 4.81
N ASN A 314 0.02 26.74 4.56
CA ASN A 314 -0.16 27.76 5.58
C ASN A 314 -1.13 27.35 6.68
N GLY A 315 -2.20 26.61 6.35
CA GLY A 315 -3.20 26.17 7.34
C GLY A 315 -2.65 25.15 8.34
N ASN A 316 -1.64 24.36 7.96
CA ASN A 316 -1.06 23.31 8.79
C ASN A 316 0.43 23.54 9.15
N GLU A 317 0.97 24.70 8.82
CA GLU A 317 2.34 25.16 9.14
C GLU A 317 3.44 24.14 8.78
N ARG A 318 3.44 23.65 7.54
CA ARG A 318 4.40 22.63 7.06
C ARG A 318 4.69 22.75 5.58
N VAL A 319 5.83 22.24 5.13
CA VAL A 319 6.13 22.13 3.69
C VAL A 319 5.55 20.83 3.14
N LEU A 320 4.74 20.90 2.10
CA LEU A 320 4.22 19.73 1.38
C LEU A 320 5.08 19.42 0.17
N LEU A 321 5.33 18.13 -0.06
CA LEU A 321 5.98 17.61 -1.26
C LEU A 321 5.14 16.45 -1.84
N PHE A 322 4.77 16.58 -3.12
CA PHE A 322 3.84 15.66 -3.80
C PHE A 322 4.21 15.45 -5.26
N GLY A 323 3.76 14.33 -5.84
CA GLY A 323 4.09 13.96 -7.22
C GLY A 323 5.58 13.69 -7.43
N GLY A 324 5.99 13.74 -8.70
CA GLY A 324 7.38 13.54 -9.14
C GLY A 324 7.67 12.13 -9.64
N ASP A 325 8.93 11.89 -10.03
CA ASP A 325 9.43 10.62 -10.57
C ASP A 325 10.79 10.27 -9.91
N THR A 326 11.20 9.00 -9.94
CA THR A 326 12.55 8.52 -9.55
C THR A 326 13.38 7.99 -10.71
N GLY A 327 12.85 8.06 -11.93
CA GLY A 327 13.41 7.36 -13.08
C GLY A 327 13.14 5.84 -13.07
N SER A 328 12.63 5.28 -11.96
CA SER A 328 12.16 3.89 -11.84
C SER A 328 10.64 3.78 -11.63
N GLY A 329 9.97 4.91 -11.42
CA GLY A 329 8.66 4.96 -10.76
C GLY A 329 8.17 6.39 -10.52
N ASP A 330 6.97 6.73 -10.98
CA ASP A 330 6.26 7.96 -10.59
C ASP A 330 5.75 7.85 -9.13
N PHE A 331 5.73 8.96 -8.39
CA PHE A 331 5.27 9.06 -7.01
C PHE A 331 3.87 9.64 -6.92
N GLN A 332 3.01 9.00 -6.14
CA GLN A 332 1.68 9.51 -5.80
C GLN A 332 1.62 10.05 -4.37
N ASN A 333 2.64 9.74 -3.57
CA ASN A 333 2.61 10.05 -2.15
C ASN A 333 2.78 11.57 -1.93
N THR A 334 2.04 12.05 -0.93
CA THR A 334 2.19 13.39 -0.40
C THR A 334 2.84 13.29 0.96
N SER A 335 3.90 14.05 1.16
CA SER A 335 4.63 14.09 2.42
C SER A 335 4.70 15.51 2.93
N ALA A 336 4.77 15.64 4.25
CA ALA A 336 4.96 16.91 4.94
C ALA A 336 6.30 16.95 5.67
N TRP A 337 6.96 18.09 5.61
CA TRP A 337 8.13 18.44 6.39
C TRP A 337 7.75 19.44 7.49
N ASP A 338 8.09 19.10 8.73
CA ASP A 338 7.78 19.87 9.94
C ASP A 338 8.94 20.77 10.42
N GLY A 339 10.00 20.92 9.62
CA GLY A 339 11.26 21.56 10.02
C GLY A 339 12.36 20.58 10.44
N THR A 340 12.00 19.31 10.71
CA THR A 340 12.92 18.28 11.23
C THR A 340 12.81 16.93 10.54
N ASN A 341 11.59 16.42 10.28
CA ASN A 341 11.34 15.10 9.69
C ASN A 341 10.26 15.15 8.60
N TRP A 342 10.30 14.16 7.69
CA TRP A 342 9.22 13.92 6.75
C TRP A 342 8.19 12.95 7.32
N THR A 343 6.92 13.24 7.08
CA THR A 343 5.78 12.35 7.37
C THR A 343 4.95 12.18 6.11
N GLN A 344 4.71 10.94 5.68
CA GLN A 344 3.79 10.67 4.57
C GLN A 344 2.34 10.89 5.03
N LEU A 345 1.62 11.77 4.34
CA LEU A 345 0.21 12.08 4.60
C LEU A 345 -0.73 11.19 3.80
N THR A 346 -0.47 11.06 2.50
CA THR A 346 -1.28 10.26 1.57
C THR A 346 -0.38 9.48 0.63
N GLY A 347 -0.93 8.45 -0.02
CA GLY A 347 -0.17 7.72 -1.01
C GLY A 347 -0.81 6.44 -1.51
N ARG A 348 -0.08 5.76 -2.40
CA ARG A 348 -0.49 4.48 -2.99
C ARG A 348 -0.59 3.36 -1.95
N VAL A 349 0.13 3.45 -0.85
CA VAL A 349 0.16 2.39 0.17
C VAL A 349 -0.46 2.92 1.45
N TYR A 350 -1.57 2.32 1.86
CA TYR A 350 -2.20 2.53 3.16
C TYR A 350 -1.97 1.28 4.02
N ARG A 351 -1.38 1.45 5.21
CA ARG A 351 -1.26 0.36 6.18
C ARG A 351 -2.39 0.44 7.20
N PHE A 352 -3.25 -0.56 7.17
CA PHE A 352 -4.35 -0.72 8.10
C PHE A 352 -3.83 -1.42 9.37
N ASP A 353 -3.75 -0.65 10.45
CA ASP A 353 -3.26 -1.14 11.74
C ASP A 353 -4.33 -1.97 12.45
N MET A 354 -4.08 -3.28 12.62
CA MET A 354 -5.00 -4.17 13.33
C MET A 354 -4.83 -4.15 14.85
N SER A 355 -3.81 -3.49 15.38
CA SER A 355 -3.43 -3.58 16.80
C SER A 355 -4.54 -3.14 17.77
N ALA A 356 -5.43 -2.24 17.34
CA ALA A 356 -6.54 -1.72 18.13
C ALA A 356 -7.67 -2.74 18.37
N LYS A 357 -7.77 -3.81 17.55
CA LYS A 357 -8.84 -4.81 17.61
C LYS A 357 -8.24 -6.22 17.58
N PRO A 358 -7.96 -6.83 18.75
CA PRO A 358 -7.39 -8.18 18.82
C PRO A 358 -8.26 -9.28 18.18
N ASP A 359 -9.57 -9.05 18.07
CA ASP A 359 -10.53 -9.92 17.40
C ASP A 359 -10.57 -9.73 15.87
N GLY A 360 -10.00 -8.63 15.36
CA GLY A 360 -10.00 -8.27 13.95
C GLY A 360 -11.37 -7.87 13.42
N ILE A 361 -12.30 -7.40 14.27
CA ILE A 361 -13.65 -7.03 13.85
C ILE A 361 -13.81 -5.50 13.84
N TRP A 362 -14.23 -4.98 12.69
CA TRP A 362 -14.57 -3.57 12.48
C TRP A 362 -16.01 -3.40 11.99
N ASN A 363 -16.70 -2.43 12.59
CA ASN A 363 -18.08 -2.07 12.36
C ASN A 363 -18.16 -0.70 11.68
N PHE A 364 -17.96 -0.66 10.38
CA PHE A 364 -18.03 0.56 9.59
C PHE A 364 -19.47 0.92 9.20
N THR A 365 -19.65 2.19 8.87
CA THR A 365 -20.83 2.68 8.15
C THR A 365 -20.69 2.32 6.67
N SER A 366 -19.69 2.88 6.00
CA SER A 366 -19.30 2.57 4.61
C SER A 366 -17.81 2.26 4.52
N ILE A 367 -17.40 1.59 3.43
CA ILE A 367 -15.98 1.39 3.09
C ILE A 367 -15.76 1.86 1.65
N ASN A 368 -14.81 2.76 1.43
CA ASN A 368 -14.44 3.26 0.11
C ASN A 368 -12.92 3.22 -0.06
N ILE A 369 -12.41 2.28 -0.85
CA ILE A 369 -10.99 2.21 -1.21
C ILE A 369 -10.81 2.87 -2.58
N PRO A 370 -10.21 4.07 -2.65
CA PRO A 370 -10.06 4.80 -3.91
C PRO A 370 -9.21 4.03 -4.93
N GLU A 371 -9.37 4.38 -6.21
CA GLU A 371 -8.45 3.92 -7.25
C GLU A 371 -7.00 4.30 -6.86
N TRP A 372 -6.04 3.47 -7.24
CA TRP A 372 -4.60 3.63 -6.94
C TRP A 372 -4.18 3.49 -5.48
N VAL A 373 -5.12 3.36 -4.53
CA VAL A 373 -4.77 2.98 -3.15
C VAL A 373 -4.65 1.46 -3.02
N ALA A 374 -3.59 1.01 -2.37
CA ALA A 374 -3.33 -0.36 -1.97
C ALA A 374 -3.32 -0.44 -0.43
N VAL A 375 -4.27 -1.16 0.12
CA VAL A 375 -4.37 -1.43 1.56
C VAL A 375 -3.57 -2.67 1.90
N TYR A 376 -2.60 -2.52 2.79
CA TYR A 376 -1.88 -3.59 3.47
C TYR A 376 -2.28 -3.62 4.93
N PHE A 377 -1.95 -4.69 5.65
CA PHE A 377 -2.31 -4.85 7.05
C PHE A 377 -1.07 -5.04 7.91
N ASP A 378 -1.04 -4.33 9.04
CA ASP A 378 -0.12 -4.65 10.12
C ASP A 378 -0.85 -5.60 11.08
N ARG A 379 -0.29 -6.81 11.24
CA ARG A 379 -0.93 -7.90 11.99
C ARG A 379 -1.01 -7.54 13.47
N ASN A 380 -2.14 -7.83 14.09
CA ASN A 380 -2.25 -7.75 15.55
C ASN A 380 -1.51 -8.94 16.21
N ALA A 381 -1.32 -8.86 17.54
CA ALA A 381 -0.59 -9.89 18.27
C ALA A 381 -1.22 -11.29 18.20
N ALA A 382 -2.54 -11.38 18.01
CA ALA A 382 -3.26 -12.64 17.84
C ALA A 382 -3.21 -13.16 16.39
N ASN A 383 -2.70 -12.35 15.46
CA ASN A 383 -2.80 -12.53 14.02
C ASN A 383 -4.21 -12.95 13.58
N SER A 384 -5.23 -12.24 14.08
CA SER A 384 -6.62 -12.56 13.76
C SER A 384 -6.91 -12.32 12.25
N PRO A 385 -7.90 -13.00 11.68
CA PRO A 385 -8.46 -12.62 10.38
C PRO A 385 -9.04 -11.21 10.38
N VAL A 386 -9.23 -10.64 9.20
CA VAL A 386 -9.87 -9.33 9.01
C VAL A 386 -11.38 -9.52 8.83
N THR A 387 -12.19 -8.86 9.64
CA THR A 387 -13.65 -8.83 9.50
C THR A 387 -14.14 -7.39 9.40
N TRP A 388 -14.60 -7.01 8.22
CA TRP A 388 -15.17 -5.69 7.93
C TRP A 388 -16.67 -5.81 7.73
N LEU A 389 -17.43 -5.20 8.63
CA LEU A 389 -18.89 -5.14 8.59
C LEU A 389 -19.30 -3.71 8.25
N ALA A 390 -20.17 -3.51 7.26
CA ALA A 390 -20.65 -2.20 6.82
C ALA A 390 -22.18 -2.10 6.87
N THR A 391 -22.72 -1.00 7.38
CA THR A 391 -24.18 -0.73 7.31
C THR A 391 -24.61 -0.27 5.92
N GLU A 392 -23.67 0.27 5.15
CA GLU A 392 -23.87 0.86 3.83
C GLU A 392 -22.96 0.22 2.77
N LYS A 393 -23.00 0.76 1.55
CA LYS A 393 -22.25 0.25 0.39
C LYS A 393 -20.75 0.17 0.68
N VAL A 394 -20.13 -0.87 0.14
CA VAL A 394 -18.67 -1.02 0.09
C VAL A 394 -18.22 -0.87 -1.36
N THR A 395 -17.24 0.00 -1.60
CA THR A 395 -16.62 0.22 -2.91
C THR A 395 -15.11 0.02 -2.81
N ILE A 396 -14.56 -0.87 -3.64
CA ILE A 396 -13.14 -1.17 -3.71
C ILE A 396 -12.67 -0.95 -5.15
N ASN A 397 -12.25 0.29 -5.44
CA ASN A 397 -11.61 0.65 -6.71
C ASN A 397 -10.10 0.38 -6.67
N GLY A 398 -9.49 0.47 -5.48
CA GLY A 398 -8.09 0.14 -5.23
C GLY A 398 -7.84 -1.36 -5.00
N ARG A 399 -6.75 -1.68 -4.29
CA ARG A 399 -6.36 -3.06 -3.97
C ARG A 399 -6.30 -3.31 -2.47
N ILE A 400 -6.59 -4.54 -2.06
CA ILE A 400 -6.42 -5.03 -0.69
C ILE A 400 -5.46 -6.21 -0.74
N TYR A 401 -4.39 -6.16 0.06
CA TYR A 401 -3.33 -7.17 0.12
C TYR A 401 -3.26 -7.82 1.50
N LEU A 402 -3.56 -9.11 1.53
CA LEU A 402 -3.49 -10.00 2.69
C LEU A 402 -2.46 -11.11 2.45
N ASN A 403 -1.52 -10.93 1.52
CA ASN A 403 -0.62 -12.01 1.09
C ASN A 403 0.33 -12.45 2.22
N GLY A 404 0.71 -13.73 2.20
CA GLY A 404 1.82 -14.24 3.00
C GLY A 404 3.17 -13.77 2.47
N GLU A 405 4.14 -13.57 3.34
CA GLU A 405 5.49 -13.16 2.97
C GLU A 405 6.20 -14.25 2.18
N THR A 406 7.06 -13.82 1.25
CA THR A 406 8.04 -14.73 0.65
C THR A 406 9.07 -15.11 1.70
N GLY A 407 9.48 -16.39 1.68
CA GLY A 407 10.61 -16.93 2.46
C GLY A 407 11.77 -15.95 2.48
N PRO A 408 12.15 -15.38 3.63
CA PRO A 408 13.35 -14.55 3.70
C PRO A 408 14.59 -15.43 3.53
N ASP A 409 15.74 -14.81 3.31
CA ASP A 409 17.01 -15.52 3.34
C ASP A 409 17.27 -16.11 4.72
N ASN A 410 17.85 -17.31 4.77
CA ASN A 410 18.21 -17.96 6.02
C ASN A 410 19.59 -17.46 6.49
N ASP A 411 19.61 -16.27 7.07
CA ASP A 411 20.80 -15.51 7.47
C ASP A 411 21.21 -15.71 8.95
N LEU A 412 20.68 -16.74 9.61
CA LEU A 412 20.85 -17.05 11.04
C LEU A 412 20.13 -16.10 12.02
N SER A 413 19.39 -15.09 11.53
CA SER A 413 18.55 -14.25 12.40
C SER A 413 17.40 -15.02 13.06
N GLY A 414 17.03 -16.17 12.50
CA GLY A 414 15.87 -16.96 12.92
C GLY A 414 14.54 -16.39 12.39
N ARG A 415 14.56 -15.39 11.51
CA ARG A 415 13.35 -14.83 10.90
C ARG A 415 12.69 -15.85 9.96
N VAL A 416 11.40 -16.08 10.17
CA VAL A 416 10.53 -16.85 9.27
C VAL A 416 9.72 -15.93 8.36
N ALA A 417 9.16 -16.49 7.28
CA ALA A 417 8.16 -15.77 6.50
C ALA A 417 6.87 -15.67 7.28
N LEU A 418 6.35 -14.46 7.38
CA LEU A 418 5.12 -14.18 8.09
C LEU A 418 3.89 -14.49 7.23
N GLY A 419 2.88 -15.16 7.78
CA GLY A 419 1.56 -15.29 7.13
C GLY A 419 0.83 -13.95 7.05
N GLY A 420 -0.13 -13.79 6.14
CA GLY A 420 -1.02 -12.62 6.16
C GLY A 420 -1.93 -12.60 7.40
N PRO A 421 -2.75 -11.55 7.63
CA PRO A 421 -3.72 -11.51 8.72
C PRO A 421 -4.61 -12.77 8.75
N GLY A 422 -4.60 -13.52 9.85
CA GLY A 422 -5.33 -14.79 9.95
C GLY A 422 -4.68 -15.99 9.25
N GLY A 423 -3.59 -15.80 8.52
CA GLY A 423 -2.77 -16.85 7.89
C GLY A 423 -1.57 -17.26 8.76
N TYR A 424 -0.93 -18.37 8.43
CA TYR A 424 0.11 -18.97 9.28
C TYR A 424 1.53 -18.76 8.75
N ASP A 425 2.50 -18.65 9.66
CA ASP A 425 3.89 -18.40 9.32
C ASP A 425 4.56 -19.62 8.65
N GLY A 426 5.55 -19.37 7.80
CA GLY A 426 6.38 -20.39 7.17
C GLY A 426 7.39 -21.00 8.13
N GLY A 427 7.98 -22.13 7.73
CA GLY A 427 9.03 -22.81 8.48
C GLY A 427 10.41 -22.23 8.20
N LEU A 428 11.22 -22.11 9.25
CA LEU A 428 12.65 -21.81 9.17
C LEU A 428 13.41 -22.97 8.52
N GLY A 429 14.25 -22.67 7.55
CA GLY A 429 15.16 -23.64 6.94
C GLY A 429 16.25 -24.12 7.91
N GLY A 430 16.75 -25.33 7.70
CA GLY A 430 17.84 -25.88 8.49
C GLY A 430 19.10 -25.01 8.37
N VAL A 431 19.87 -24.92 9.45
CA VAL A 431 21.17 -24.24 9.44
C VAL A 431 22.27 -25.26 9.17
N ARG A 432 23.30 -24.89 8.40
CA ARG A 432 24.42 -25.76 8.01
C ARG A 432 24.97 -26.62 9.15
N PHE A 433 25.19 -27.89 8.84
CA PHE A 433 25.44 -28.94 9.82
C PHE A 433 26.72 -28.73 10.63
N ASP A 434 27.75 -28.14 10.04
CA ASP A 434 29.00 -27.77 10.71
C ASP A 434 28.81 -26.72 11.81
N ILE A 435 27.69 -25.99 11.81
CA ILE A 435 27.31 -25.02 12.84
C ILE A 435 26.24 -25.58 13.77
N SER A 436 25.19 -26.19 13.22
CA SER A 436 23.99 -26.58 13.97
C SER A 436 24.01 -28.02 14.48
N GLY A 437 24.86 -28.87 13.90
CA GLY A 437 24.83 -30.33 14.07
C GLY A 437 23.55 -31.00 13.56
N ARG A 438 22.72 -30.31 12.77
CA ARG A 438 21.40 -30.78 12.31
C ARG A 438 21.12 -30.38 10.87
N TYR A 439 20.49 -31.28 10.11
CA TYR A 439 20.02 -30.95 8.76
C TYR A 439 18.63 -30.32 8.77
N ALA A 440 17.78 -30.65 9.74
CA ALA A 440 16.35 -30.41 9.67
C ALA A 440 15.97 -28.92 9.73
N GLY A 441 15.11 -28.51 8.78
CA GLY A 441 14.29 -27.30 8.90
C GLY A 441 13.08 -27.55 9.82
N THR A 442 12.30 -26.51 10.05
CA THR A 442 11.06 -26.58 10.84
C THR A 442 9.84 -26.73 9.93
N PRO A 443 8.76 -27.36 10.40
CA PRO A 443 7.52 -27.42 9.62
C PRO A 443 6.92 -26.01 9.51
N GLY A 444 6.14 -25.79 8.45
CA GLY A 444 5.30 -24.60 8.32
C GLY A 444 4.19 -24.64 9.37
N GLN A 445 3.71 -23.47 9.78
CA GLN A 445 2.60 -23.41 10.72
C GLN A 445 1.25 -23.60 10.01
N GLY A 446 0.27 -23.92 10.83
CA GLY A 446 -1.11 -24.03 10.41
C GLY A 446 -1.57 -25.46 10.08
N PRO A 447 -2.86 -25.62 9.82
CA PRO A 447 -3.55 -26.92 9.75
C PRO A 447 -3.12 -27.79 8.57
N GLY A 448 -2.60 -27.15 7.52
CA GLY A 448 -1.96 -27.78 6.37
C GLY A 448 -0.50 -27.38 6.24
N GLY A 449 0.16 -27.08 7.37
CA GLY A 449 1.54 -26.61 7.42
C GLY A 449 2.49 -27.57 6.71
N GLY A 450 3.38 -27.02 5.88
CA GLY A 450 4.29 -27.82 5.09
C GLY A 450 5.24 -28.66 5.95
N GLU A 451 5.37 -29.93 5.62
CA GLU A 451 6.18 -30.88 6.38
C GLU A 451 7.66 -30.49 6.47
N ALA A 452 8.27 -30.83 7.61
CA ALA A 452 9.70 -30.70 7.82
C ALA A 452 10.48 -31.83 7.11
N PRO A 453 11.66 -31.53 6.55
CA PRO A 453 12.51 -32.51 5.90
C PRO A 453 13.13 -33.48 6.92
N THR A 454 13.24 -34.75 6.53
CA THR A 454 13.83 -35.84 7.31
C THR A 454 15.26 -36.19 6.88
N GLU A 455 15.71 -35.70 5.73
CA GLU A 455 17.02 -36.00 5.13
C GLU A 455 17.83 -34.73 4.77
N GLU A 456 19.15 -34.86 4.58
CA GLU A 456 20.02 -33.77 4.09
C GLU A 456 19.60 -33.32 2.68
N ARG A 457 19.64 -32.00 2.39
CA ARG A 457 19.29 -31.39 1.07
C ARG A 457 17.87 -31.66 0.57
N GLN A 458 16.96 -32.08 1.44
CA GLN A 458 15.55 -32.23 1.13
C GLN A 458 14.82 -30.88 1.19
N THR A 459 13.93 -30.65 0.22
CA THR A 459 13.09 -29.45 0.15
C THR A 459 11.94 -29.54 1.15
N GLY A 460 11.58 -28.42 1.78
CA GLY A 460 10.45 -28.35 2.71
C GLY A 460 9.12 -28.61 2.02
N GLY A 461 8.19 -29.26 2.73
CA GLY A 461 6.83 -29.50 2.23
C GLY A 461 6.08 -28.21 1.96
N HIS A 462 5.18 -28.20 0.99
CA HIS A 462 4.34 -27.02 0.70
C HIS A 462 3.21 -26.92 1.72
N GLY A 463 2.82 -25.70 2.07
CA GLY A 463 1.56 -25.46 2.77
C GLY A 463 0.42 -25.88 1.85
N GLN A 464 -0.38 -26.86 2.29
CA GLN A 464 -1.46 -27.41 1.49
C GLN A 464 -2.69 -27.66 2.34
N TYR A 465 -3.84 -27.17 1.90
CA TYR A 465 -5.14 -27.59 2.41
C TYR A 465 -5.51 -28.97 1.84
N THR A 466 -4.89 -30.04 2.33
CA THR A 466 -5.28 -31.42 1.99
C THR A 466 -6.13 -32.02 3.10
N GLY A 467 -7.42 -32.28 2.83
CA GLY A 467 -8.39 -32.84 3.80
C GLY A 467 -9.70 -32.05 3.89
N VAL A 468 -10.36 -32.12 5.06
CA VAL A 468 -11.66 -31.47 5.39
C VAL A 468 -11.48 -30.12 6.13
N TYR A 469 -10.25 -29.62 6.23
CA TYR A 469 -9.95 -28.38 6.94
C TYR A 469 -10.08 -27.15 6.03
N GLY A 470 -10.85 -26.17 6.49
CA GLY A 470 -11.44 -25.14 5.63
C GLY A 470 -12.60 -25.73 4.85
N ASN A 471 -13.82 -25.21 5.05
CA ASN A 471 -14.99 -25.65 4.32
C ASN A 471 -15.36 -24.63 3.23
N THR A 472 -16.25 -25.03 2.32
CA THR A 472 -16.82 -24.14 1.32
C THR A 472 -17.68 -23.03 1.92
N LEU A 473 -17.95 -23.06 3.24
CA LEU A 473 -18.55 -21.97 4.00
C LEU A 473 -17.53 -20.91 4.45
N VAL A 474 -16.24 -21.19 4.37
CA VAL A 474 -15.16 -20.34 4.89
C VAL A 474 -15.44 -19.99 6.36
N GLN A 475 -15.74 -21.05 7.13
CA GLN A 475 -16.07 -20.96 8.55
C GLN A 475 -15.38 -22.05 9.38
N PRO A 476 -14.72 -21.70 10.49
CA PRO A 476 -14.35 -20.32 10.87
C PRO A 476 -13.46 -19.68 9.80
N LEU A 477 -13.40 -18.35 9.78
CA LEU A 477 -12.58 -17.61 8.83
C LEU A 477 -11.10 -17.84 9.19
N ILE A 478 -10.34 -18.48 8.32
CA ILE A 478 -8.93 -18.86 8.57
C ILE A 478 -8.12 -18.66 7.29
N GLY A 479 -6.90 -18.15 7.42
CA GLY A 479 -5.96 -17.95 6.31
C GLY A 479 -5.11 -19.19 6.03
N GLY A 480 -4.38 -19.15 4.92
CA GLY A 480 -3.53 -20.21 4.40
C GLY A 480 -2.46 -20.68 5.37
N SER A 481 -2.06 -21.95 5.22
CA SER A 481 -0.96 -22.55 5.97
C SER A 481 0.41 -22.17 5.38
N GLY A 482 1.42 -22.07 6.23
CA GLY A 482 2.80 -21.80 5.81
C GLY A 482 3.49 -23.02 5.20
N GLY A 483 4.46 -22.79 4.31
CA GLY A 483 5.33 -23.85 3.79
C GLY A 483 6.44 -24.22 4.78
N GLY A 484 6.92 -25.46 4.74
CA GLY A 484 8.01 -25.93 5.61
C GLY A 484 9.39 -25.43 5.19
N GLY A 485 10.33 -25.35 6.12
CA GLY A 485 11.72 -25.00 5.82
C GLY A 485 12.48 -26.19 5.21
N GLY A 486 13.33 -25.93 4.22
CA GLY A 486 14.20 -26.95 3.62
C GLY A 486 15.35 -27.36 4.55
N SER A 487 15.96 -28.51 4.33
CA SER A 487 17.09 -28.97 5.14
C SER A 487 18.42 -28.43 4.64
N ALA A 488 19.34 -28.24 5.56
CA ALA A 488 20.70 -27.82 5.29
C ALA A 488 21.57 -28.94 4.69
N SER A 489 22.79 -28.59 4.30
CA SER A 489 23.89 -29.52 4.05
C SER A 489 25.06 -29.26 4.99
N SER A 490 26.12 -30.06 4.86
CA SER A 490 27.42 -29.84 5.54
C SER A 490 28.07 -28.48 5.31
N ASN A 491 27.63 -27.70 4.31
CA ASN A 491 28.28 -26.44 3.92
C ASN A 491 27.31 -25.32 3.51
N ALA A 492 26.00 -25.52 3.57
CA ALA A 492 25.00 -24.52 3.19
C ALA A 492 23.70 -24.67 3.98
N ASN A 493 22.95 -23.58 4.13
CA ASN A 493 21.68 -23.56 4.83
C ASN A 493 20.55 -24.10 3.94
N GLY A 494 19.46 -24.57 4.55
CA GLY A 494 18.20 -24.82 3.87
C GLY A 494 17.41 -23.52 3.69
N GLY A 495 16.59 -23.45 2.65
CA GLY A 495 15.73 -22.29 2.40
C GLY A 495 14.54 -22.21 3.36
N ASN A 496 14.04 -21.00 3.62
CA ASN A 496 12.85 -20.78 4.42
C ASN A 496 11.58 -21.03 3.59
N GLY A 497 10.54 -21.55 4.24
CA GLY A 497 9.21 -21.68 3.64
C GLY A 497 8.50 -20.33 3.57
N GLY A 498 7.57 -20.19 2.61
CA GLY A 498 6.72 -19.01 2.46
C GLY A 498 5.57 -18.99 3.48
N GLY A 499 5.13 -17.81 3.88
CA GLY A 499 3.98 -17.63 4.77
C GLY A 499 2.66 -17.94 4.05
N GLY A 500 1.63 -18.34 4.77
CA GLY A 500 0.30 -18.55 4.19
C GLY A 500 -0.46 -17.24 3.97
N GLY A 501 -1.34 -17.23 2.97
CA GLY A 501 -2.19 -16.06 2.68
C GLY A 501 -3.15 -15.75 3.82
N GLY A 502 -3.54 -14.50 3.98
CA GLY A 502 -4.44 -14.06 5.04
C GLY A 502 -5.90 -14.43 4.80
N ALA A 503 -6.79 -13.97 5.68
CA ALA A 503 -8.21 -14.19 5.57
C ALA A 503 -9.02 -12.92 5.83
N ILE A 504 -10.01 -12.69 4.99
CA ILE A 504 -10.90 -11.53 5.10
C ILE A 504 -12.38 -11.91 4.91
N LEU A 505 -13.24 -11.36 5.77
CA LEU A 505 -14.67 -11.24 5.58
C LEU A 505 -15.01 -9.77 5.33
N ILE A 506 -15.72 -9.49 4.24
CA ILE A 506 -16.38 -8.20 4.01
C ILE A 506 -17.88 -8.45 3.91
N ALA A 507 -18.64 -7.87 4.83
CA ALA A 507 -20.10 -7.93 4.83
C ALA A 507 -20.70 -6.53 4.75
N SER A 508 -21.65 -6.31 3.85
CA SER A 508 -22.38 -5.04 3.74
C SER A 508 -23.88 -5.31 3.82
N SER A 509 -24.64 -4.47 4.53
CA SER A 509 -26.12 -4.53 4.48
C SER A 509 -26.68 -4.02 3.14
N ARG A 510 -25.80 -3.71 2.17
CA ARG A 510 -26.06 -3.15 0.85
C ARG A 510 -25.19 -3.89 -0.16
N ASP A 511 -24.75 -3.21 -1.21
CA ASP A 511 -23.85 -3.76 -2.22
C ASP A 511 -22.39 -3.77 -1.77
N ILE A 512 -21.66 -4.75 -2.27
CA ILE A 512 -20.20 -4.71 -2.38
C ILE A 512 -19.85 -4.60 -3.87
N GLU A 513 -19.19 -3.52 -4.24
CA GLU A 513 -18.68 -3.26 -5.59
C GLU A 513 -17.14 -3.32 -5.61
N ILE A 514 -16.58 -4.25 -6.39
CA ILE A 514 -15.14 -4.45 -6.51
C ILE A 514 -14.72 -4.21 -7.95
N ASN A 515 -14.04 -3.10 -8.19
CA ASN A 515 -13.49 -2.72 -9.51
C ASN A 515 -11.97 -2.93 -9.57
N GLY A 516 -11.28 -2.89 -8.42
CA GLY A 516 -9.86 -3.21 -8.30
C GLY A 516 -9.59 -4.67 -7.97
N GLY A 517 -9.08 -4.99 -6.78
CA GLY A 517 -8.95 -6.39 -6.37
C GLY A 517 -8.58 -6.68 -4.92
N ILE A 518 -8.81 -7.91 -4.49
CA ILE A 518 -8.47 -8.42 -3.16
C ILE A 518 -7.58 -9.65 -3.33
N GLN A 519 -6.40 -9.63 -2.72
CA GLN A 519 -5.45 -10.73 -2.77
C GLN A 519 -5.16 -11.29 -1.38
N ALA A 520 -5.25 -12.59 -1.25
CA ALA A 520 -4.92 -13.37 -0.07
C ALA A 520 -4.02 -14.53 -0.47
N ASN A 521 -2.98 -14.27 -1.26
CA ASN A 521 -2.10 -15.31 -1.80
C ASN A 521 -1.10 -15.83 -0.77
N GLY A 522 -0.68 -17.07 -0.93
CA GLY A 522 0.46 -17.62 -0.22
C GLY A 522 1.78 -16.99 -0.64
N GLY A 523 2.77 -17.08 0.23
CA GLY A 523 4.11 -16.60 0.02
C GLY A 523 4.99 -17.57 -0.78
N ASN A 524 5.94 -17.02 -1.53
CA ASN A 524 6.91 -17.80 -2.27
C ASN A 524 7.98 -18.41 -1.32
N ARG A 525 8.69 -19.44 -1.77
CA ARG A 525 9.78 -20.11 -1.01
C ARG A 525 11.13 -19.45 -1.30
N SER A 526 12.12 -19.63 -0.41
CA SER A 526 13.52 -19.26 -0.69
C SER A 526 14.43 -20.48 -0.88
N TYR A 527 15.61 -20.24 -1.46
CA TYR A 527 16.70 -21.21 -1.57
C TYR A 527 17.84 -20.80 -0.62
N GLY A 528 18.21 -21.66 0.32
CA GLY A 528 19.23 -21.35 1.33
C GLY A 528 20.67 -21.74 0.94
N GLY A 529 20.87 -22.27 -0.27
CA GLY A 529 22.17 -22.79 -0.74
C GLY A 529 22.28 -24.32 -0.71
N ALA A 530 21.47 -25.03 0.10
CA ALA A 530 21.39 -26.49 0.11
C ALA A 530 20.11 -27.01 -0.54
N SER A 531 18.97 -26.44 -0.16
CA SER A 531 17.63 -26.87 -0.58
C SER A 531 16.65 -25.68 -0.58
N TYR A 532 15.46 -25.89 -1.13
CA TYR A 532 14.37 -24.92 -1.10
C TYR A 532 13.48 -25.12 0.14
N GLY A 533 12.85 -24.05 0.61
CA GLY A 533 11.66 -24.16 1.45
C GLY A 533 10.42 -24.61 0.66
N GLY A 534 9.28 -24.66 1.34
CA GLY A 534 7.98 -24.90 0.74
C GLY A 534 7.23 -23.61 0.42
N TYR A 535 6.35 -23.64 -0.58
CA TYR A 535 5.42 -22.55 -0.86
C TYR A 535 4.34 -22.47 0.23
N GLY A 536 3.87 -21.27 0.56
CA GLY A 536 2.68 -21.08 1.39
C GLY A 536 1.38 -21.35 0.62
N ALA A 537 0.31 -21.71 1.32
CA ALA A 537 -1.01 -21.86 0.74
C ALA A 537 -1.72 -20.51 0.57
N GLY A 538 -2.64 -20.43 -0.39
CA GLY A 538 -3.60 -19.34 -0.53
C GLY A 538 -4.51 -19.22 0.69
N GLY A 539 -5.07 -18.03 0.89
CA GLY A 539 -5.85 -17.64 2.05
C GLY A 539 -7.35 -17.79 1.86
N ALA A 540 -8.13 -16.93 2.52
CA ALA A 540 -9.59 -16.97 2.45
C ALA A 540 -10.22 -15.60 2.19
N ILE A 541 -11.15 -15.54 1.24
CA ILE A 541 -11.94 -14.33 0.96
C ILE A 541 -13.43 -14.69 1.06
N ARG A 542 -14.16 -14.05 1.97
CA ARG A 542 -15.60 -14.21 2.13
C ARG A 542 -16.29 -12.87 1.93
N LEU A 543 -17.23 -12.79 0.98
CA LEU A 543 -18.02 -11.59 0.70
C LEU A 543 -19.49 -11.87 0.96
N ILE A 544 -20.18 -10.97 1.69
CA ILE A 544 -21.61 -11.09 1.97
C ILE A 544 -22.31 -9.75 1.73
N ALA A 545 -23.31 -9.72 0.85
CA ALA A 545 -23.99 -8.48 0.46
C ALA A 545 -25.36 -8.78 -0.17
N ASP A 546 -26.11 -7.73 -0.51
CA ASP A 546 -27.24 -7.88 -1.43
C ASP A 546 -26.76 -8.26 -2.84
N ARG A 547 -25.81 -7.48 -3.35
CA ARG A 547 -25.20 -7.68 -4.67
C ARG A 547 -23.68 -7.62 -4.57
N LEU A 548 -23.03 -8.53 -5.29
CA LEU A 548 -21.57 -8.61 -5.44
C LEU A 548 -21.22 -8.31 -6.88
N ILE A 549 -20.87 -7.05 -7.16
CA ILE A 549 -20.73 -6.48 -8.50
C ILE A 549 -19.34 -5.88 -8.74
N GLY A 550 -19.09 -5.42 -9.96
CA GLY A 550 -17.84 -4.78 -10.38
C GLY A 550 -17.00 -5.65 -11.32
N THR A 551 -15.93 -5.06 -11.85
CA THR A 551 -15.04 -5.67 -12.86
C THR A 551 -13.71 -6.19 -12.30
N GLY A 552 -13.51 -6.06 -10.99
CA GLY A 552 -12.26 -6.40 -10.32
C GLY A 552 -12.02 -7.90 -10.17
N HIS A 553 -10.93 -8.25 -9.50
CA HIS A 553 -10.46 -9.63 -9.32
C HIS A 553 -10.29 -10.02 -7.85
N LEU A 554 -10.55 -11.29 -7.54
CA LEU A 554 -10.26 -11.86 -6.22
C LEU A 554 -9.25 -13.00 -6.39
N GLU A 555 -8.23 -13.02 -5.54
CA GLU A 555 -7.15 -14.00 -5.62
C GLU A 555 -6.86 -14.59 -4.24
N ALA A 556 -6.87 -15.90 -4.10
CA ALA A 556 -6.47 -16.60 -2.89
C ALA A 556 -5.68 -17.86 -3.26
N GLU A 557 -4.57 -17.67 -3.98
CA GLU A 557 -3.79 -18.74 -4.58
C GLU A 557 -2.52 -19.05 -3.79
N GLY A 558 -2.15 -20.34 -3.74
CA GLY A 558 -0.81 -20.75 -3.33
C GLY A 558 0.15 -20.62 -4.52
N PRO A 559 1.38 -20.08 -4.36
CA PRO A 559 2.29 -19.96 -5.50
C PRO A 559 2.73 -21.34 -6.00
N SER A 560 2.62 -21.58 -7.30
CA SER A 560 3.03 -22.83 -7.98
C SER A 560 2.35 -24.10 -7.41
N SER A 561 2.93 -24.66 -6.34
CA SER A 561 2.52 -25.93 -5.73
C SER A 561 2.00 -25.77 -4.30
N GLY A 562 1.97 -24.52 -3.79
CA GLY A 562 1.22 -24.18 -2.59
C GLY A 562 -0.28 -24.45 -2.82
N GLY A 563 -0.98 -24.92 -1.78
CA GLY A 563 -2.39 -25.23 -1.90
C GLY A 563 -3.24 -23.99 -2.23
N GLU A 564 -4.28 -24.17 -3.03
CA GLU A 564 -5.28 -23.12 -3.28
C GLU A 564 -6.02 -22.78 -1.99
N GLY A 565 -6.34 -21.49 -1.82
CA GLY A 565 -7.18 -20.97 -0.76
C GLY A 565 -8.67 -21.22 -1.01
N ARG A 566 -9.54 -20.38 -0.42
CA ARG A 566 -10.99 -20.49 -0.60
C ARG A 566 -11.63 -19.11 -0.79
N ILE A 567 -12.52 -19.01 -1.77
CA ILE A 567 -13.34 -17.82 -1.98
C ILE A 567 -14.80 -18.21 -1.80
N ARG A 568 -15.55 -17.43 -1.03
CA ARG A 568 -16.99 -17.57 -0.85
C ARG A 568 -17.70 -16.26 -1.12
N MET A 569 -18.77 -16.34 -1.89
CA MET A 569 -19.60 -15.22 -2.29
C MET A 569 -21.06 -15.47 -1.93
N GLU A 570 -21.58 -14.65 -1.04
CA GLU A 570 -22.94 -14.72 -0.53
C GLU A 570 -23.67 -13.44 -0.90
N GLY A 571 -24.65 -13.55 -1.79
CA GLY A 571 -25.44 -12.41 -2.22
C GLY A 571 -26.52 -12.88 -3.16
N TYR A 572 -27.53 -12.10 -3.44
CA TYR A 572 -28.62 -12.54 -4.31
C TYR A 572 -28.26 -12.37 -5.79
N TYR A 573 -27.42 -11.37 -6.11
CA TYR A 573 -26.88 -11.12 -7.45
C TYR A 573 -25.34 -11.05 -7.41
N ARG A 574 -24.65 -11.85 -8.23
CA ARG A 574 -23.18 -12.10 -8.07
C ARG A 574 -22.40 -12.16 -9.39
N PRO A 575 -22.47 -11.14 -10.28
CA PRO A 575 -21.70 -11.13 -11.52
C PRO A 575 -20.17 -11.07 -11.32
N LEU A 576 -19.68 -10.76 -10.12
CA LEU A 576 -18.24 -10.78 -9.80
C LEU A 576 -17.63 -12.19 -9.80
N ALA A 577 -18.44 -13.24 -9.59
CA ALA A 577 -17.97 -14.61 -9.37
C ALA A 577 -17.00 -15.17 -10.43
N PRO A 578 -17.15 -14.90 -11.74
CA PRO A 578 -16.20 -15.36 -12.76
C PRO A 578 -14.80 -14.74 -12.66
N ASN A 579 -14.61 -13.65 -11.91
CA ASN A 579 -13.33 -12.96 -11.78
C ASN A 579 -12.56 -13.35 -10.50
N ALA A 580 -12.84 -14.53 -9.94
CA ALA A 580 -12.23 -15.03 -8.72
C ALA A 580 -11.42 -16.31 -8.98
N SER A 581 -10.22 -16.38 -8.39
CA SER A 581 -9.33 -17.53 -8.42
C SER A 581 -8.83 -17.84 -7.00
N PRO A 582 -9.09 -19.03 -6.43
CA PRO A 582 -9.80 -20.16 -7.03
C PRO A 582 -11.30 -19.89 -7.20
N VAL A 583 -11.98 -20.75 -7.97
CA VAL A 583 -13.42 -20.60 -8.27
C VAL A 583 -14.24 -20.52 -6.96
N PRO A 584 -15.10 -19.51 -6.81
CA PRO A 584 -15.77 -19.26 -5.54
C PRO A 584 -16.95 -20.24 -5.31
N SER A 585 -17.19 -20.59 -4.05
CA SER A 585 -18.49 -21.12 -3.64
C SER A 585 -19.50 -19.96 -3.58
N ALA A 586 -20.60 -20.07 -4.33
CA ALA A 586 -21.52 -18.94 -4.52
C ALA A 586 -22.97 -19.32 -4.17
N THR A 587 -23.59 -18.60 -3.24
CA THR A 587 -24.97 -18.83 -2.79
C THR A 587 -25.69 -17.52 -2.48
N ALA A 588 -27.02 -17.56 -2.30
CA ALA A 588 -27.72 -16.50 -1.58
C ALA A 588 -27.19 -16.42 -0.13
N PRO A 589 -27.30 -15.25 0.55
CA PRO A 589 -26.91 -15.14 1.95
C PRO A 589 -27.60 -16.22 2.77
N VAL A 590 -26.80 -17.03 3.46
CA VAL A 590 -27.31 -18.06 4.37
C VAL A 590 -27.14 -17.51 5.78
N GLU A 591 -28.14 -17.71 6.65
CA GLU A 591 -27.93 -17.54 8.09
C GLU A 591 -26.80 -18.48 8.49
N SER A 592 -25.62 -17.92 8.69
CA SER A 592 -24.47 -18.67 9.16
C SER A 592 -24.42 -18.59 10.67
N ILE A 593 -24.10 -19.70 11.32
CA ILE A 593 -23.69 -19.67 12.71
C ILE A 593 -22.45 -18.79 12.76
N ASP A 594 -22.56 -17.69 13.50
CA ASP A 594 -21.43 -16.83 13.74
C ASP A 594 -20.47 -17.57 14.67
N PHE A 595 -19.34 -18.00 14.13
CA PHE A 595 -18.22 -18.54 14.91
C PHE A 595 -17.30 -17.41 15.38
N SER A 596 -17.87 -16.26 15.76
CA SER A 596 -17.14 -15.12 16.35
C SER A 596 -16.23 -15.56 17.49
N ASN A 597 -16.61 -16.64 18.17
CA ASN A 597 -15.74 -17.42 19.04
C ASN A 597 -15.00 -18.51 18.25
N GLN A 598 -13.88 -18.13 17.60
CA GLN A 598 -13.06 -19.09 16.86
C GLN A 598 -12.57 -20.22 17.78
N PRO A 599 -12.61 -21.48 17.32
CA PRO A 599 -11.95 -22.55 18.03
C PRO A 599 -10.44 -22.34 18.03
N ALA A 600 -9.83 -22.38 19.20
CA ALA A 600 -8.39 -22.26 19.37
C ALA A 600 -7.86 -23.46 20.16
N LEU A 601 -6.67 -23.94 19.78
CA LEU A 601 -5.98 -25.02 20.47
C LEU A 601 -4.54 -24.56 20.75
N SER A 602 -4.18 -24.49 22.02
CA SER A 602 -2.88 -23.99 22.48
C SER A 602 -2.19 -24.99 23.39
N VAL A 603 -0.89 -25.21 23.17
CA VAL A 603 -0.04 -25.86 24.18
C VAL A 603 0.24 -24.81 25.26
N ILE A 604 -0.32 -24.97 26.46
CA ILE A 604 -0.27 -23.96 27.52
C ILE A 604 0.75 -24.29 28.62
N SER A 605 1.14 -25.56 28.75
CA SER A 605 2.19 -25.96 29.68
C SER A 605 2.95 -27.17 29.18
N VAL A 606 4.27 -27.15 29.39
CA VAL A 606 5.19 -28.25 29.12
C VAL A 606 6.06 -28.45 30.35
N ALA A 607 6.10 -29.67 30.88
CA ALA A 607 6.87 -30.01 32.09
C ALA A 607 6.50 -29.18 33.34
N GLY A 608 5.28 -28.62 33.39
CA GLY A 608 4.83 -27.74 34.47
C GLY A 608 5.21 -26.27 34.31
N GLU A 609 6.02 -25.93 33.31
CA GLU A 609 6.30 -24.55 32.91
C GLU A 609 5.18 -24.01 32.02
N ASN A 610 4.85 -22.73 32.15
CA ASN A 610 3.83 -22.08 31.32
C ASN A 610 4.42 -21.69 29.96
N VAL A 611 3.69 -21.98 28.89
CA VAL A 611 4.04 -21.55 27.53
C VAL A 611 3.38 -20.20 27.26
N ALA A 612 4.18 -19.16 26.99
CA ALA A 612 3.65 -17.87 26.56
C ALA A 612 2.87 -18.00 25.23
N GLN A 613 1.75 -17.29 25.11
CA GLN A 613 0.87 -17.35 23.94
C GLN A 613 0.87 -16.01 23.17
N PRO A 614 0.92 -16.03 21.83
CA PRO A 614 1.18 -17.21 21.00
C PRO A 614 2.64 -17.71 21.17
N PRO A 615 2.89 -19.03 21.10
CA PRO A 615 4.25 -19.56 21.17
C PRO A 615 5.06 -19.07 19.97
N SER A 616 6.32 -18.70 20.21
CA SER A 616 7.22 -18.19 19.16
C SER A 616 7.60 -19.26 18.15
N GLY A 617 7.63 -20.54 18.56
CA GLY A 617 8.12 -21.64 17.73
C GLY A 617 9.61 -21.52 17.38
N SER A 618 10.35 -20.63 18.06
CA SER A 618 11.75 -20.34 17.77
C SER A 618 12.69 -21.25 18.54
N LEU A 619 13.59 -21.93 17.83
CA LEU A 619 14.64 -22.74 18.45
C LEU A 619 15.79 -21.90 19.03
N SER A 620 15.93 -20.64 18.60
CA SER A 620 16.96 -19.72 19.12
C SER A 620 16.51 -18.98 20.39
N SER A 621 15.20 -18.85 20.59
CA SER A 621 14.58 -18.33 21.82
C SER A 621 13.45 -19.29 22.25
N PRO A 622 13.78 -20.42 22.91
CA PRO A 622 12.80 -21.45 23.22
C PRO A 622 11.66 -20.94 24.09
N ASP A 623 10.42 -21.30 23.74
CA ASP A 623 9.22 -20.94 24.51
C ASP A 623 9.21 -21.56 25.92
N VAL A 624 9.83 -22.74 26.07
CA VAL A 624 10.03 -23.44 27.35
C VAL A 624 11.39 -24.13 27.36
N ILE A 625 12.07 -24.12 28.50
CA ILE A 625 13.35 -24.81 28.72
C ILE A 625 13.19 -25.79 29.90
N PHE A 626 13.45 -27.07 29.67
CA PHE A 626 13.53 -28.10 30.71
C PHE A 626 14.84 -28.90 30.54
N THR A 627 15.46 -29.29 31.66
CA THR A 627 16.92 -29.62 31.69
C THR A 627 17.27 -31.10 31.66
N GLU A 628 16.32 -32.03 31.82
CA GLU A 628 16.58 -33.47 31.78
C GLU A 628 15.58 -34.24 30.92
N ALA A 629 16.05 -35.30 30.25
CA ALA A 629 15.18 -36.27 29.59
C ALA A 629 14.43 -37.07 30.64
N GLY A 630 13.10 -37.04 30.59
CA GLY A 630 12.25 -37.66 31.60
C GLY A 630 10.77 -37.57 31.22
N PRO A 631 9.88 -38.11 32.06
CA PRO A 631 8.45 -37.99 31.85
C PRO A 631 8.03 -36.51 31.93
N VAL A 632 7.53 -36.00 30.82
CA VAL A 632 7.00 -34.64 30.67
C VAL A 632 5.49 -34.71 30.54
N SER A 633 4.81 -33.79 31.22
CA SER A 633 3.39 -33.54 31.02
C SER A 633 3.22 -32.35 30.06
N ILE A 634 2.46 -32.56 28.99
CA ILE A 634 2.10 -31.53 28.01
C ILE A 634 0.61 -31.26 28.16
N THR A 635 0.25 -30.05 28.56
CA THR A 635 -1.15 -29.64 28.69
C THR A 635 -1.54 -28.74 27.53
N VAL A 636 -2.61 -29.15 26.84
CA VAL A 636 -3.23 -28.44 25.73
C VAL A 636 -4.57 -27.87 26.21
N GLN A 637 -4.85 -26.62 25.89
CA GLN A 637 -6.12 -25.96 26.13
C GLN A 637 -6.84 -25.76 24.80
N GLY A 638 -8.06 -26.31 24.71
CA GLY A 638 -9.04 -25.93 23.71
C GLY A 638 -9.91 -24.80 24.22
N GLN A 639 -10.17 -23.81 23.38
CA GLN A 639 -11.20 -22.79 23.55
C GLN A 639 -12.20 -22.92 22.41
N ASN A 640 -13.50 -22.88 22.72
CA ASN A 640 -14.58 -23.06 21.73
C ASN A 640 -14.50 -24.36 20.92
N ILE A 641 -13.81 -25.37 21.47
CA ILE A 641 -13.77 -26.73 20.95
C ILE A 641 -14.69 -27.60 21.82
N PRO A 642 -15.60 -28.39 21.25
CA PRO A 642 -16.50 -29.24 22.02
C PRO A 642 -15.76 -30.14 23.02
N GLN A 643 -16.31 -30.27 24.23
CA GLN A 643 -15.84 -31.26 25.20
C GLN A 643 -15.86 -32.67 24.57
N GLY A 644 -14.84 -33.47 24.86
CA GLY A 644 -14.70 -34.82 24.31
C GLY A 644 -14.04 -34.87 22.93
N THR A 645 -13.69 -33.72 22.34
CA THR A 645 -12.90 -33.68 21.10
C THR A 645 -11.54 -34.35 21.29
N PRO A 646 -11.18 -35.35 20.47
CA PRO A 646 -9.85 -35.96 20.45
C PRO A 646 -8.77 -34.92 20.13
N VAL A 647 -7.66 -35.00 20.85
CA VAL A 647 -6.47 -34.17 20.62
C VAL A 647 -5.31 -35.09 20.31
N SER A 648 -4.45 -34.68 19.38
CA SER A 648 -3.14 -35.30 19.16
C SER A 648 -2.03 -34.28 19.33
N VAL A 649 -0.84 -34.77 19.68
CA VAL A 649 0.36 -33.95 19.86
C VAL A 649 1.49 -34.55 19.03
N ARG A 650 2.16 -33.72 18.24
CA ARG A 650 3.39 -34.08 17.51
C ARG A 650 4.57 -33.38 18.15
N ILE A 651 5.59 -34.15 18.49
CA ILE A 651 6.87 -33.65 19.01
C ILE A 651 7.92 -33.95 17.94
N THR A 652 8.57 -32.92 17.44
CA THR A 652 9.67 -33.08 16.50
C THR A 652 10.98 -32.73 17.19
N SER A 653 11.91 -33.67 17.26
CA SER A 653 13.22 -33.51 17.89
C SER A 653 14.35 -33.98 16.96
N ASN A 654 15.60 -33.81 17.38
CA ASN A 654 16.77 -34.41 16.73
C ASN A 654 16.80 -35.93 16.78
N GLU A 655 16.09 -36.55 17.72
CA GLU A 655 16.04 -38.01 17.86
C GLU A 655 14.89 -38.62 17.04
N GLY A 656 14.04 -37.78 16.44
CA GLY A 656 12.92 -38.20 15.59
C GLY A 656 11.61 -37.49 15.92
N ILE A 657 10.54 -37.99 15.31
CA ILE A 657 9.16 -37.53 15.50
C ILE A 657 8.44 -38.48 16.45
N ILE A 658 7.73 -37.94 17.44
CA ILE A 658 6.82 -38.66 18.33
C ILE A 658 5.42 -38.11 18.10
N GLU A 659 4.48 -39.00 17.79
CA GLU A 659 3.06 -38.66 17.71
C GLU A 659 2.31 -39.29 18.88
N LEU A 660 1.43 -38.51 19.50
CA LEU A 660 0.65 -38.90 20.67
C LEU A 660 -0.84 -38.70 20.38
N PRO A 661 -1.71 -39.65 20.73
CA PRO A 661 -1.40 -40.98 21.29
C PRO A 661 -0.65 -41.86 20.26
N SER A 662 0.26 -42.74 20.72
CA SER A 662 1.06 -43.60 19.85
C SER A 662 0.50 -45.03 19.77
N GLY A 663 0.33 -45.58 18.56
CA GLY A 663 -0.12 -46.98 18.40
C GLY A 663 -1.47 -47.27 19.06
N ASP A 664 -1.48 -48.16 20.07
CA ASP A 664 -2.66 -48.59 20.82
C ASP A 664 -2.95 -47.72 22.08
N ASP A 665 -2.24 -46.60 22.26
CA ASP A 665 -2.48 -45.68 23.38
C ASP A 665 -3.94 -45.15 23.38
N PRO A 666 -4.54 -44.94 24.57
CA PRO A 666 -5.90 -44.44 24.65
C PRO A 666 -6.02 -43.04 24.06
N VAL A 667 -7.12 -42.79 23.35
CA VAL A 667 -7.46 -41.45 22.84
C VAL A 667 -7.53 -40.46 24.01
N VAL A 668 -6.79 -39.36 23.88
CA VAL A 668 -6.84 -38.25 24.82
C VAL A 668 -7.79 -37.20 24.26
N SER A 669 -8.74 -36.74 25.08
CA SER A 669 -9.78 -35.80 24.66
C SER A 669 -9.88 -34.62 25.62
N LEU A 670 -10.40 -33.49 25.12
CA LEU A 670 -10.67 -32.31 25.94
C LEU A 670 -11.67 -32.64 27.05
N ASN A 671 -11.30 -32.36 28.29
CA ASN A 671 -12.16 -32.55 29.46
C ASN A 671 -13.18 -31.41 29.63
N ALA A 672 -13.94 -31.41 30.72
CA ALA A 672 -14.96 -30.39 31.01
C ALA A 672 -14.38 -28.97 31.21
N SER A 673 -13.09 -28.85 31.54
CA SER A 673 -12.37 -27.56 31.57
C SER A 673 -11.72 -27.20 30.22
N GLY A 674 -11.98 -27.97 29.16
CA GLY A 674 -11.40 -27.75 27.85
C GLY A 674 -9.91 -28.07 27.77
N THR A 675 -9.37 -28.91 28.66
CA THR A 675 -7.95 -29.30 28.64
C THR A 675 -7.74 -30.76 28.31
N ALA A 676 -6.64 -31.05 27.63
CA ALA A 676 -6.12 -32.40 27.38
C ALA A 676 -4.67 -32.46 27.86
N THR A 677 -4.29 -33.52 28.56
CA THR A 677 -2.94 -33.69 29.10
C THR A 677 -2.32 -34.98 28.60
N PHE A 678 -1.14 -34.86 28.01
CA PHE A 678 -0.35 -35.97 27.51
C PHE A 678 0.85 -36.19 28.42
N ASN A 679 1.14 -37.43 28.74
CA ASN A 679 2.35 -37.80 29.47
C ASN A 679 3.23 -38.63 28.52
N THR A 680 4.45 -38.16 28.29
CA THR A 680 5.38 -38.80 27.37
C THR A 680 6.81 -38.59 27.84
N VAL A 681 7.78 -39.25 27.20
CA VAL A 681 9.20 -38.95 27.40
C VAL A 681 9.66 -38.09 26.22
N VAL A 682 10.00 -36.83 26.49
CA VAL A 682 10.56 -35.94 25.46
C VAL A 682 12.08 -36.18 25.38
N PRO A 683 12.64 -36.45 24.19
CA PRO A 683 14.08 -36.64 24.00
C PRO A 683 14.93 -35.45 24.45
N LYS A 684 16.19 -35.71 24.79
CA LYS A 684 17.12 -34.63 25.16
C LYS A 684 17.50 -33.82 23.92
N GLY A 685 17.11 -32.54 23.89
CA GLY A 685 17.52 -31.61 22.84
C GLY A 685 16.50 -30.50 22.60
N THR A 686 16.72 -29.71 21.56
CA THR A 686 15.75 -28.74 21.05
C THR A 686 14.77 -29.40 20.07
N GLY A 687 13.52 -28.95 20.07
CA GLY A 687 12.45 -29.47 19.23
C GLY A 687 11.20 -28.59 19.26
N THR A 688 10.20 -28.95 18.46
CA THR A 688 8.89 -28.28 18.43
C THR A 688 7.81 -29.22 18.96
N ILE A 689 6.78 -28.64 19.60
CA ILE A 689 5.58 -29.35 20.05
C ILE A 689 4.39 -28.69 19.35
N GLN A 690 3.60 -29.49 18.64
CA GLN A 690 2.41 -29.04 17.94
C GLN A 690 1.22 -29.85 18.45
N ALA A 691 0.07 -29.20 18.64
CA ALA A 691 -1.17 -29.86 19.00
C ALA A 691 -2.17 -29.74 17.86
N PHE A 692 -2.95 -30.80 17.64
CA PHE A 692 -3.96 -30.88 16.60
C PHE A 692 -5.27 -31.38 17.21
N ALA A 693 -6.39 -30.89 16.69
CA ALA A 693 -7.72 -31.39 17.02
C ALA A 693 -8.59 -31.30 15.76
N GLU A 694 -9.40 -32.34 15.54
CA GLU A 694 -10.39 -32.37 14.47
C GLU A 694 -11.77 -32.64 15.10
N PHE A 695 -12.74 -31.82 14.75
CA PHE A 695 -14.11 -31.93 15.25
C PHE A 695 -15.08 -31.34 14.24
N THR A 696 -16.33 -31.80 14.30
CA THR A 696 -17.42 -31.26 13.50
C THR A 696 -18.27 -30.36 14.38
N LEU A 697 -18.46 -29.11 13.96
CA LEU A 697 -19.46 -28.23 14.54
C LEU A 697 -20.80 -28.54 13.89
N THR A 698 -21.76 -28.98 14.69
CA THR A 698 -23.14 -29.21 14.24
C THR A 698 -23.99 -27.99 14.61
N PRO A 699 -24.91 -27.55 13.73
CA PRO A 699 -25.80 -26.43 14.00
C PRO A 699 -26.66 -26.52 15.26
#